data_AF-A0A840PA79-F1
#
_entry.id   AF-A0A840PA79-F1
#
_cell.length_a   1.000
_cell.length_b   1.000
_cell.length_c   1.000
_cell.angle_alpha   90.00
_cell.angle_beta   90.00
_cell.angle_gamma   90.00
#
_symmetry.space_group_name_H-M   'P 1'
#
loop_
_entity.id
_entity.type
_entity.pdbx_description
1 polymer ?
#
loop_
_entity_poly.entity_id
_entity_poly.type
_entity_poly.pdbx_seq_one_letter_code
_entity_poly.pdbx_strand_id
1 'polypeptide(L)'
;MTRNGCPINADHTIFGRDEELQRIGRLFDQVHRGRGGALVIRGEAGVGKSALLREARRRAGQGLTFLVTAGVESEIRLAFSGLHQLLAPVLDSLDLLPEEQAQALRCALGLRRGQTTELLVCAAFTALLRRLSEAGPVVVVADDAHALDRASTAVLLFAARRLTGTGAGMLIAVQDPGEAELETADLAEIRLHGLDAEVVARLAQAAGWEVDRPTIDVLTQATGGNPLALTTLARAGDWERLVPVSLLTGTVPLDATLRAMFVRRLGSLPEQAHDALLVAAAEESGRVSVVLAATAGLGAPQDALDAAERAGLIDVFGHELRFRHPLIRSAAYQSASAGRRRAAHAALASVLAARGENGRARRHRALAAVDPDDALAAELERDAHEMTARGGMAATASTLHQAALLSSQPAERVRRLTLAAYAAWKSGHDRYARSLLAAADRSLADPGTEQEMVRLRGLVEFYSGDQVTAYDYATRTAAELAGKSADHAAEMLFIALETAVYTDRLPWAAAAADRLAELPGGYQRYGLLLAAAVRGLPDPATADPWWVFDRAPAAIHPSNAHSWLYAMAINWRGPDPSQAREFGLVACDHLMDAGMRAIIAIPLCWLAELEYRLGLWAEAEEHAMQAYEVAGEVNQRPRAADAAAMLALLAAARGGRADCGRHARRALELAAPVRNRLAAAQATWALGLRDLAHGRPESAAATLRSLHLAGSARHHEQVSALAIGDTVEAHVRAGLTGEAARLATEHERRTATTGTPLARACLHRCRALLAGDIDRADEDFRAALSIPGADHRPFEYARTALLHGQWLRRHRRVRDARVSLRQALEQFERLGARPWAAQARAELRSCGGEPAPVARGAALTPQEWQVARLAAQGLTNKEIGARLFLGVRTVSHHLYKIFPKLGISSRSQLRGLDLFEEDDR
;
A
#
# COMPACT_ATOMS: atom_id res chain seq x y z
N MET A 1 16.74 -42.76 18.22
CA MET A 1 15.33 -42.54 18.61
C MET A 1 15.31 -41.50 19.71
N THR A 2 15.25 -40.24 19.29
CA THR A 2 15.20 -39.02 20.10
C THR A 2 14.28 -38.11 19.29
N ARG A 3 13.11 -37.75 19.84
CA ARG A 3 12.11 -36.94 19.15
C ARG A 3 12.61 -35.49 19.11
N ASN A 4 12.84 -35.01 17.89
CA ASN A 4 13.33 -33.67 17.56
C ASN A 4 12.44 -32.58 18.16
N GLY A 5 13.03 -31.84 19.11
CA GLY A 5 12.57 -30.51 19.47
C GLY A 5 12.86 -29.53 18.33
N CYS A 6 11.82 -28.87 17.86
CA CYS A 6 11.96 -27.60 17.14
C CYS A 6 12.20 -26.52 18.20
N PRO A 7 13.25 -25.69 18.10
CA PRO A 7 13.49 -24.63 19.06
C PRO A 7 12.36 -23.59 18.94
N ILE A 8 11.67 -23.33 20.05
CA ILE A 8 10.76 -22.19 20.19
C ILE A 8 11.64 -20.93 20.17
N ASN A 9 11.97 -20.45 18.97
CA ASN A 9 12.78 -19.26 18.78
C ASN A 9 11.89 -18.00 18.78
N ALA A 10 12.40 -16.96 19.42
CA ALA A 10 11.81 -15.65 19.61
C ALA A 10 11.49 -14.94 18.29
N ASP A 11 10.24 -14.49 18.14
CA ASP A 11 9.81 -13.19 17.58
C ASP A 11 8.28 -13.19 17.35
N HIS A 12 7.50 -13.16 18.44
CA HIS A 12 6.07 -12.92 18.35
C HIS A 12 5.77 -11.42 18.39
N THR A 13 6.04 -10.74 17.28
CA THR A 13 5.61 -9.35 17.09
C THR A 13 4.09 -9.30 17.07
N ILE A 14 3.49 -8.50 17.97
CA ILE A 14 2.06 -8.20 17.94
C ILE A 14 1.81 -7.06 16.93
N PHE A 15 0.70 -7.12 16.20
CA PHE A 15 0.35 -6.14 15.17
C PHE A 15 -0.93 -5.38 15.56
N GLY A 16 -0.92 -4.06 15.37
CA GLY A 16 -2.10 -3.19 15.53
C GLY A 16 -2.66 -3.11 16.95
N ARG A 17 -1.81 -3.29 17.97
CA ARG A 17 -2.21 -3.25 19.40
C ARG A 17 -1.44 -2.21 20.21
N ASP A 18 -0.90 -1.19 19.56
CA ASP A 18 -0.01 -0.22 20.19
C ASP A 18 -0.76 0.64 21.23
N GLU A 19 -2.00 1.03 20.96
CA GLU A 19 -2.82 1.82 21.88
C GLU A 19 -3.21 1.02 23.13
N GLU A 20 -3.63 -0.24 22.94
CA GLU A 20 -3.99 -1.12 24.04
C GLU A 20 -2.78 -1.47 24.90
N LEU A 21 -1.62 -1.72 24.29
CA LEU A 21 -0.36 -1.90 25.02
C LEU A 21 0.05 -0.64 25.79
N GLN A 22 -0.15 0.56 25.24
CA GLN A 22 0.10 1.81 25.96
C GLN A 22 -0.85 2.00 27.16
N ARG A 23 -2.12 1.59 27.05
CA ARG A 23 -3.07 1.62 28.17
C ARG A 23 -2.68 0.63 29.27
N ILE A 24 -2.24 -0.58 28.91
CA ILE A 24 -1.73 -1.55 29.88
C ILE A 24 -0.41 -1.06 30.50
N GLY A 25 0.48 -0.45 29.71
CA GLY A 25 1.72 0.17 30.22
C GLY A 25 1.44 1.28 31.23
N ARG A 26 0.42 2.12 30.99
CA ARG A 26 -0.02 3.13 31.96
C ARG A 26 -0.47 2.52 33.29
N LEU A 27 -1.15 1.36 33.27
CA LEU A 27 -1.48 0.64 34.50
C LEU A 27 -0.21 0.18 35.22
N PHE A 28 0.76 -0.39 34.50
CA PHE A 28 2.03 -0.82 35.10
C PHE A 28 2.79 0.34 35.75
N ASP A 29 2.84 1.50 35.10
CA ASP A 29 3.45 2.72 35.66
C ASP A 29 2.72 3.22 36.91
N GLN A 30 1.39 3.11 36.95
CA GLN A 30 0.58 3.49 38.12
C GLN A 30 0.84 2.55 39.30
N VAL A 31 0.86 1.23 39.05
CA VAL A 31 1.18 0.21 40.06
C VAL A 31 2.57 0.45 40.65
N HIS A 32 3.56 0.80 39.82
CA HIS A 32 4.90 1.15 40.28
C HIS A 32 4.95 2.37 41.20
N ARG A 33 3.99 3.30 41.07
CA ARG A 33 3.84 4.50 41.92
C ARG A 33 2.90 4.29 43.12
N GLY A 34 2.55 3.04 43.43
CA GLY A 34 1.63 2.72 44.53
C GLY A 34 0.16 3.09 44.25
N ARG A 35 -0.20 3.25 42.97
CA ARG A 35 -1.57 3.56 42.53
C ARG A 35 -2.14 2.38 41.75
N GLY A 36 -2.56 1.36 42.49
CA GLY A 36 -3.15 0.15 41.96
C GLY A 36 -4.49 0.37 41.26
N GLY A 37 -4.87 -0.58 40.42
CA GLY A 37 -6.10 -0.55 39.64
C GLY A 37 -6.33 -1.85 38.87
N ALA A 38 -7.54 -2.02 38.34
CA ALA A 38 -7.91 -3.17 37.55
C ALA A 38 -8.35 -2.73 36.14
N LEU A 39 -8.01 -3.55 35.15
CA LEU A 39 -8.32 -3.32 33.74
C LEU A 39 -8.86 -4.61 33.13
N VAL A 40 -10.06 -4.52 32.58
CA VAL A 40 -10.74 -5.62 31.89
C VAL A 40 -10.43 -5.54 30.41
N ILE A 41 -9.99 -6.65 29.81
CA ILE A 41 -9.74 -6.78 28.38
C ILE A 41 -10.85 -7.65 27.82
N ARG A 42 -11.80 -7.02 27.15
CA ARG A 42 -12.98 -7.66 26.58
C ARG A 42 -12.84 -7.80 25.08
N GLY A 43 -13.31 -8.90 24.53
CA GLY A 43 -13.37 -9.07 23.07
C GLY A 43 -13.71 -10.49 22.67
N GLU A 44 -13.99 -10.70 21.41
CA GLU A 44 -14.44 -11.99 20.90
C GLU A 44 -13.38 -13.10 21.04
N ALA A 45 -13.81 -14.35 20.89
CA ALA A 45 -12.89 -15.48 20.81
C ALA A 45 -11.89 -15.29 19.66
N GLY A 46 -10.61 -15.56 19.91
CA GLY A 46 -9.57 -15.47 18.90
C GLY A 46 -9.09 -14.06 18.52
N VAL A 47 -9.68 -12.99 19.10
CA VAL A 47 -9.30 -11.58 18.80
C VAL A 47 -7.88 -11.19 19.26
N GLY A 48 -7.24 -12.03 20.08
CA GLY A 48 -5.85 -11.86 20.54
C GLY A 48 -5.67 -11.42 21.99
N LYS A 49 -6.68 -11.55 22.87
CA LYS A 49 -6.61 -11.17 24.30
C LYS A 49 -5.39 -11.78 25.02
N SER A 50 -5.22 -13.10 24.95
CA SER A 50 -4.10 -13.82 25.59
C SER A 50 -2.74 -13.46 24.96
N ALA A 51 -2.70 -13.11 23.68
CA ALA A 51 -1.48 -12.64 23.02
C ALA A 51 -1.10 -11.24 23.50
N LEU A 52 -2.08 -10.34 23.68
CA LEU A 52 -1.89 -9.01 24.25
C LEU A 52 -1.37 -9.07 25.69
N LEU A 53 -1.96 -9.94 26.54
CA LEU A 53 -1.50 -10.14 27.92
C LEU A 53 -0.03 -10.62 27.99
N ARG A 54 0.33 -11.60 27.15
CA ARG A 54 1.71 -12.11 27.07
C ARG A 54 2.69 -11.05 26.61
N GLU A 55 2.33 -10.28 25.58
CA GLU A 55 3.19 -9.21 25.05
C GLU A 55 3.34 -8.05 26.04
N ALA A 56 2.26 -7.66 26.72
CA ALA A 56 2.33 -6.66 27.78
C ALA A 56 3.29 -7.08 28.89
N ARG A 57 3.21 -8.35 29.33
CA ARG A 57 4.15 -8.91 30.33
C ARG A 57 5.59 -8.89 29.83
N ARG A 58 5.83 -9.18 28.54
CA ARG A 58 7.17 -9.14 27.93
C ARG A 58 7.75 -7.72 27.85
N ARG A 59 6.90 -6.72 27.59
CA ARG A 59 7.30 -5.29 27.53
C ARG A 59 7.39 -4.63 28.90
N ALA A 60 6.82 -5.24 29.94
CA ALA A 60 6.95 -4.74 31.30
C ALA A 60 8.44 -4.66 31.67
N GLY A 61 8.86 -3.50 32.20
CA GLY A 61 10.22 -3.31 32.68
C GLY A 61 10.56 -4.22 33.86
N GLN A 62 11.81 -4.22 34.30
CA GLN A 62 12.21 -4.92 35.52
C GLN A 62 11.49 -4.35 36.75
N GLY A 63 11.12 -5.20 37.72
CA GLY A 63 10.55 -4.77 39.01
C GLY A 63 9.04 -4.97 39.20
N LEU A 64 8.35 -5.69 38.31
CA LEU A 64 6.96 -6.14 38.49
C LEU A 64 6.91 -7.66 38.72
N THR A 65 6.21 -8.09 39.77
CA THR A 65 5.94 -9.50 40.03
C THR A 65 4.59 -9.88 39.44
N PHE A 66 4.55 -10.88 38.57
CA PHE A 66 3.30 -11.33 37.92
C PHE A 66 2.77 -12.62 38.55
N LEU A 67 1.51 -12.59 39.01
CA LEU A 67 0.75 -13.78 39.39
C LEU A 67 -0.25 -14.07 38.26
N VAL A 68 -0.21 -15.27 37.69
CA VAL A 68 -1.00 -15.60 36.48
C VAL A 68 -1.91 -16.79 36.73
N THR A 69 -3.16 -16.67 36.31
CA THR A 69 -4.12 -17.76 36.20
C THR A 69 -4.80 -17.71 34.83
N ALA A 70 -5.22 -18.86 34.32
CA ALA A 70 -5.97 -18.99 33.08
C ALA A 70 -7.19 -19.88 33.29
N GLY A 71 -8.35 -19.46 32.78
CA GLY A 71 -9.58 -20.23 32.81
C GLY A 71 -9.46 -21.53 32.01
N VAL A 72 -9.96 -22.63 32.58
CA VAL A 72 -10.02 -23.95 31.94
C VAL A 72 -11.46 -24.44 32.03
N GLU A 73 -12.11 -24.64 30.89
CA GLU A 73 -13.55 -24.93 30.83
C GLU A 73 -13.96 -26.20 31.61
N SER A 74 -13.10 -27.22 31.67
CA SER A 74 -13.34 -28.43 32.46
C SER A 74 -13.28 -28.22 33.98
N GLU A 75 -12.69 -27.12 34.44
CA GLU A 75 -12.45 -26.82 35.85
C GLU A 75 -13.46 -25.84 36.45
N ILE A 76 -14.42 -25.33 35.68
CA ILE A 76 -15.44 -24.35 36.14
C ILE A 76 -16.20 -24.83 37.39
N ARG A 77 -16.33 -26.15 37.58
CA ARG A 77 -17.02 -26.76 38.74
C ARG A 77 -16.10 -27.05 39.93
N LEU A 78 -14.79 -26.82 39.82
CA LEU A 78 -13.81 -27.04 40.88
C LEU A 78 -13.57 -25.73 41.63
N ALA A 79 -14.25 -25.54 42.76
CA ALA A 79 -14.15 -24.31 43.54
C ALA A 79 -12.69 -23.99 43.91
N PHE A 80 -12.28 -22.73 43.73
CA PHE A 80 -10.96 -22.19 44.00
C PHE A 80 -9.81 -22.76 43.16
N SER A 81 -10.06 -23.48 42.05
CA SER A 81 -8.99 -24.01 41.20
C SER A 81 -8.15 -22.89 40.56
N GLY A 82 -8.79 -21.82 40.10
CA GLY A 82 -8.12 -20.63 39.57
C GLY A 82 -7.26 -19.92 40.61
N LEU A 83 -7.80 -19.75 41.82
CA LEU A 83 -7.07 -19.14 42.94
C LEU A 83 -5.88 -19.99 43.38
N HIS A 84 -6.00 -21.31 43.33
CA HIS A 84 -4.90 -22.23 43.59
C HIS A 84 -3.77 -22.08 42.56
N GLN A 85 -4.10 -22.05 41.26
CA GLN A 85 -3.12 -21.79 40.21
C GLN A 85 -2.42 -20.43 40.40
N LEU A 86 -3.18 -19.40 40.76
CA LEU A 86 -2.67 -18.05 40.95
C LEU A 86 -1.70 -17.92 42.12
N LEU A 87 -2.02 -18.56 43.25
CA LEU A 87 -1.26 -18.43 44.50
C LEU A 87 -0.14 -19.45 44.64
N ALA A 88 -0.07 -20.47 43.79
CA ALA A 88 0.98 -21.49 43.82
C ALA A 88 2.42 -20.92 43.92
N PRO A 89 2.79 -19.82 43.24
CA PRO A 89 4.15 -19.26 43.33
C PRO A 89 4.45 -18.53 44.65
N VAL A 90 3.43 -18.22 45.47
CA VAL A 90 3.53 -17.36 46.67
C VAL A 90 2.89 -18.00 47.90
N LEU A 91 2.79 -19.33 47.94
CA LEU A 91 2.20 -20.05 49.08
C LEU A 91 2.93 -19.77 50.40
N ASP A 92 4.25 -19.59 50.36
CA ASP A 92 5.06 -19.25 51.54
C ASP A 92 4.76 -17.84 52.06
N SER A 93 4.23 -16.96 51.20
CA SER A 93 3.84 -15.60 51.59
C SER A 93 2.51 -15.53 52.33
N LEU A 94 1.79 -16.66 52.49
CA LEU A 94 0.57 -16.72 53.30
C LEU A 94 0.86 -16.42 54.77
N ASP A 95 2.09 -16.66 55.25
CA ASP A 95 2.52 -16.34 56.63
C ASP A 95 2.65 -14.83 56.89
N LEU A 96 2.58 -13.99 55.85
CA LEU A 96 2.52 -12.52 55.99
C LEU A 96 1.15 -12.02 56.48
N LEU A 97 0.14 -12.90 56.49
CA LEU A 97 -1.21 -12.58 56.90
C LEU A 97 -1.45 -12.91 58.37
N PRO A 98 -2.42 -12.24 59.03
CA PRO A 98 -2.99 -12.73 60.28
C PRO A 98 -3.46 -14.19 60.15
N GLU A 99 -3.27 -14.99 61.21
CA GLU A 99 -3.49 -16.45 61.17
C GLU A 99 -4.88 -16.84 60.65
N GLU A 100 -5.94 -16.11 61.03
CA GLU A 100 -7.30 -16.37 60.55
C GLU A 100 -7.43 -16.20 59.02
N GLN A 101 -6.75 -15.22 58.44
CA GLN A 101 -6.76 -14.96 57.00
C GLN A 101 -5.88 -15.97 56.24
N ALA A 102 -4.72 -16.32 56.81
CA ALA A 102 -3.84 -17.34 56.27
C ALA A 102 -4.55 -18.70 56.23
N GLN A 103 -5.24 -19.07 57.32
CA GLN A 103 -5.99 -20.31 57.42
C GLN A 103 -7.18 -20.34 56.46
N ALA A 104 -7.87 -19.22 56.24
CA ALA A 104 -8.94 -19.12 55.26
C ALA A 104 -8.48 -19.46 53.84
N LEU A 105 -7.33 -18.93 53.41
CA LEU A 105 -6.73 -19.26 52.13
C LEU A 105 -6.25 -20.72 52.09
N ARG A 106 -5.57 -21.23 53.13
CA ARG A 106 -5.13 -22.63 53.20
C ARG A 106 -6.28 -23.63 53.11
N CYS A 107 -7.43 -23.33 53.72
CA CYS A 107 -8.65 -24.13 53.60
C CYS A 107 -9.24 -24.07 52.19
N ALA A 108 -9.35 -22.87 51.60
CA ALA A 108 -9.87 -22.69 50.24
C ALA A 108 -9.01 -23.40 49.19
N LEU A 109 -7.69 -23.42 49.37
CA LEU A 109 -6.71 -24.08 48.50
C LEU A 109 -6.58 -25.59 48.74
N GLY A 110 -7.30 -26.16 49.72
CA GLY A 110 -7.20 -27.58 50.06
C GLY A 110 -5.91 -28.01 50.78
N LEU A 111 -5.09 -27.05 51.25
CA LEU A 111 -3.82 -27.30 51.95
C LEU A 111 -4.03 -27.67 53.44
N ARG A 112 -5.18 -27.29 54.01
CA ARG A 112 -5.59 -27.64 55.38
C ARG A 112 -7.07 -28.02 55.39
N ARG A 113 -7.45 -28.91 56.31
CA ARG A 113 -8.87 -29.22 56.58
C ARG A 113 -9.47 -28.15 57.49
N GLY A 114 -10.64 -27.63 57.14
CA GLY A 114 -11.36 -26.63 57.93
C GLY A 114 -12.54 -26.04 57.16
N GLN A 115 -13.29 -25.16 57.81
CA GLN A 115 -14.36 -24.38 57.18
C GLN A 115 -13.91 -22.92 57.02
N THR A 116 -14.31 -22.29 55.93
CA THR A 116 -14.06 -20.86 55.65
C THR A 116 -15.28 -20.27 54.94
N THR A 117 -15.40 -18.95 54.92
CA THR A 117 -16.44 -18.23 54.18
C THR A 117 -15.84 -17.52 52.98
N GLU A 118 -16.60 -17.37 51.88
CA GLU A 118 -16.13 -16.67 50.68
C GLU A 118 -15.64 -15.25 50.99
N LEU A 119 -16.34 -14.53 51.86
CA LEU A 119 -15.95 -13.17 52.27
C LEU A 119 -14.58 -13.15 52.96
N LEU A 120 -14.28 -14.14 53.81
CA LEU A 120 -12.99 -14.22 54.48
C LEU A 120 -11.86 -14.54 53.50
N VAL A 121 -12.12 -15.42 52.51
CA VAL A 121 -11.17 -15.71 51.42
C VAL A 121 -10.92 -14.46 50.56
N CYS A 122 -11.97 -13.72 50.19
CA CYS A 122 -11.88 -12.45 49.48
C CYS A 122 -11.04 -11.40 50.22
N ALA A 123 -11.30 -11.25 51.53
CA ALA A 123 -10.57 -10.31 52.39
C ALA A 123 -9.10 -10.72 52.54
N ALA A 124 -8.84 -12.02 52.77
CA ALA A 124 -7.50 -12.57 52.91
C ALA A 124 -6.67 -12.40 51.62
N PHE A 125 -7.26 -12.68 50.45
CA PHE A 125 -6.58 -12.49 49.16
C PHE A 125 -6.26 -11.01 48.90
N THR A 126 -7.19 -10.10 49.19
CA THR A 126 -6.95 -8.65 49.05
C THR A 126 -5.85 -8.17 50.00
N ALA A 127 -5.85 -8.66 51.25
CA ALA A 127 -4.80 -8.37 52.22
C ALA A 127 -3.44 -8.92 51.77
N LEU A 128 -3.41 -10.10 51.15
CA LEU A 128 -2.20 -10.72 50.63
C LEU A 128 -1.58 -9.89 49.51
N LEU A 129 -2.39 -9.45 48.54
CA LEU A 129 -1.91 -8.59 47.45
C LEU A 129 -1.32 -7.28 48.00
N ARG A 130 -1.95 -6.69 49.02
CA ARG A 130 -1.43 -5.49 49.68
C ARG A 130 -0.08 -5.76 50.35
N ARG A 131 0.06 -6.87 51.10
CA ARG A 131 1.32 -7.27 51.75
C ARG A 131 2.43 -7.57 50.74
N LEU A 132 2.12 -8.32 49.69
CA LEU A 132 3.07 -8.58 48.61
C LEU A 132 3.53 -7.28 47.93
N SER A 133 2.60 -6.32 47.78
CA SER A 133 2.92 -5.01 47.19
C SER A 133 3.84 -4.12 48.05
N GLU A 134 4.00 -4.42 49.35
CA GLU A 134 4.97 -3.73 50.23
C GLU A 134 6.41 -4.10 49.89
N ALA A 135 6.67 -5.34 49.42
CA ALA A 135 7.98 -5.79 48.99
C ALA A 135 8.33 -5.34 47.56
N GLY A 136 7.32 -5.08 46.73
CA GLY A 136 7.47 -4.53 45.39
C GLY A 136 6.18 -4.62 44.57
N PRO A 137 6.05 -3.90 43.44
CA PRO A 137 4.86 -3.89 42.59
C PRO A 137 4.39 -5.29 42.13
N VAL A 138 3.11 -5.60 42.31
CA VAL A 138 2.50 -6.89 41.93
C VAL A 138 1.41 -6.69 40.88
N VAL A 139 1.36 -7.56 39.87
CA VAL A 139 0.27 -7.58 38.87
C VAL A 139 -0.34 -8.97 38.78
N VAL A 140 -1.64 -9.06 39.01
CA VAL A 140 -2.43 -10.26 38.79
C VAL A 140 -2.93 -10.28 37.34
N VAL A 141 -2.77 -11.41 36.66
CA VAL A 141 -3.29 -11.63 35.30
C VAL A 141 -4.23 -12.83 35.33
N ALA A 142 -5.49 -12.57 35.04
CA ALA A 142 -6.52 -13.60 34.86
C ALA A 142 -6.88 -13.69 33.37
N ASP A 143 -6.35 -14.69 32.68
CA ASP A 143 -6.68 -14.96 31.28
C ASP A 143 -7.95 -15.82 31.19
N ASP A 144 -8.80 -15.55 30.19
CA ASP A 144 -10.10 -16.22 30.00
C ASP A 144 -10.93 -16.40 31.29
N ALA A 145 -11.12 -15.32 32.05
CA ALA A 145 -11.77 -15.35 33.37
C ALA A 145 -13.23 -15.86 33.35
N HIS A 146 -13.88 -15.84 32.19
CA HIS A 146 -15.21 -16.44 31.97
C HIS A 146 -15.21 -17.97 32.09
N ALA A 147 -14.04 -18.62 31.96
CA ALA A 147 -13.85 -20.05 32.11
C ALA A 147 -13.19 -20.44 33.46
N LEU A 148 -13.06 -19.50 34.40
CA LEU A 148 -12.66 -19.80 35.78
C LEU A 148 -13.85 -20.28 36.61
N ASP A 149 -13.57 -20.99 37.70
CA ASP A 149 -14.59 -21.36 38.67
C ASP A 149 -15.21 -20.12 39.34
N ARG A 150 -16.49 -20.22 39.71
CA ARG A 150 -17.27 -19.09 40.24
C ARG A 150 -16.65 -18.48 41.51
N ALA A 151 -16.05 -19.31 42.36
CA ALA A 151 -15.49 -18.88 43.64
C ALA A 151 -14.19 -18.08 43.45
N SER A 152 -13.28 -18.54 42.58
CA SER A 152 -12.08 -17.79 42.20
C SER A 152 -12.42 -16.46 41.55
N THR A 153 -13.42 -16.45 40.67
CA THR A 153 -13.83 -15.23 39.98
C THR A 153 -14.42 -14.19 40.94
N ALA A 154 -15.21 -14.62 41.92
CA ALA A 154 -15.72 -13.74 42.97
C ALA A 154 -14.58 -13.09 43.78
N VAL A 155 -13.55 -13.88 44.13
CA VAL A 155 -12.36 -13.39 44.87
C VAL A 155 -11.58 -12.36 44.03
N LEU A 156 -11.36 -12.63 42.75
CA LEU A 156 -10.66 -11.71 41.84
C LEU A 156 -11.40 -10.38 41.68
N LEU A 157 -12.70 -10.42 41.41
CA LEU A 157 -13.51 -9.20 41.25
C LEU A 157 -13.64 -8.41 42.56
N PHE A 158 -13.72 -9.10 43.70
CA PHE A 158 -13.75 -8.43 45.01
C PHE A 158 -12.45 -7.63 45.26
N ALA A 159 -11.30 -8.22 44.93
CA ALA A 159 -10.00 -7.59 45.07
C ALA A 159 -9.80 -6.46 44.04
N ALA A 160 -10.18 -6.68 42.77
CA ALA A 160 -10.06 -5.71 41.67
C ALA A 160 -10.65 -4.33 42.04
N ARG A 161 -11.79 -4.32 42.73
CA ARG A 161 -12.50 -3.12 43.20
C ARG A 161 -11.82 -2.36 44.34
N ARG A 162 -10.76 -2.94 44.95
CA ARG A 162 -10.12 -2.45 46.18
C ARG A 162 -8.61 -2.26 46.04
N LEU A 163 -8.09 -2.26 44.81
CA LEU A 163 -6.65 -2.07 44.55
C LEU A 163 -6.19 -0.61 44.61
N THR A 164 -7.12 0.36 44.63
CA THR A 164 -6.78 1.78 44.68
C THR A 164 -5.96 2.11 45.92
N GLY A 165 -4.82 2.77 45.72
CA GLY A 165 -3.89 3.12 46.81
C GLY A 165 -2.96 1.99 47.26
N THR A 166 -2.90 0.88 46.52
CA THR A 166 -1.94 -0.21 46.73
C THR A 166 -0.90 -0.27 45.61
N GLY A 167 0.23 -0.96 45.81
CA GLY A 167 1.19 -1.27 44.74
C GLY A 167 0.78 -2.49 43.90
N ALA A 168 -0.52 -2.83 43.84
CA ALA A 168 -1.04 -4.01 43.15
C ALA A 168 -1.95 -3.64 41.97
N GLY A 169 -1.77 -4.28 40.81
CA GLY A 169 -2.62 -4.13 39.63
C GLY A 169 -3.28 -5.43 39.20
N MET A 170 -4.34 -5.36 38.40
CA MET A 170 -5.01 -6.55 37.85
C MET A 170 -5.40 -6.39 36.38
N LEU A 171 -5.11 -7.41 35.57
CA LEU A 171 -5.56 -7.56 34.19
C LEU A 171 -6.52 -8.75 34.11
N ILE A 172 -7.73 -8.56 33.60
CA ILE A 172 -8.76 -9.60 33.50
C ILE A 172 -9.22 -9.71 32.04
N ALA A 173 -8.95 -10.83 31.36
CA ALA A 173 -9.45 -11.06 30.00
C ALA A 173 -10.78 -11.82 30.00
N VAL A 174 -11.77 -11.29 29.25
CA VAL A 174 -13.14 -11.83 29.17
C VAL A 174 -13.58 -11.91 27.71
N GLN A 175 -14.39 -12.93 27.36
CA GLN A 175 -14.88 -13.16 26.00
C GLN A 175 -16.29 -12.56 25.77
N ASP A 176 -16.53 -11.98 24.59
CA ASP A 176 -17.87 -11.55 24.11
C ASP A 176 -18.57 -12.62 23.25
N PRO A 177 -19.92 -12.68 23.26
CA PRO A 177 -20.82 -12.56 24.42
C PRO A 177 -20.88 -13.91 25.15
N GLY A 178 -20.77 -13.92 26.47
CA GLY A 178 -20.97 -15.13 27.29
C GLY A 178 -22.23 -14.99 28.12
N GLU A 179 -23.06 -16.04 28.18
CA GLU A 179 -24.33 -16.12 28.95
C GLU A 179 -24.16 -15.88 30.47
N ALA A 180 -22.92 -15.85 30.97
CA ALA A 180 -22.58 -15.39 32.31
C ALA A 180 -21.94 -14.01 32.20
N GLU A 181 -22.75 -12.96 32.26
CA GLU A 181 -22.25 -11.59 32.41
C GLU A 181 -21.48 -11.51 33.74
N LEU A 182 -20.15 -11.58 33.65
CA LEU A 182 -19.30 -11.14 34.74
C LEU A 182 -19.61 -9.66 34.98
N GLU A 183 -20.07 -9.33 36.18
CA GLU A 183 -20.34 -7.95 36.59
C GLU A 183 -19.01 -7.17 36.67
N THR A 184 -18.62 -6.57 35.55
CA THR A 184 -17.38 -5.78 35.41
C THR A 184 -17.65 -4.33 35.00
N ALA A 185 -18.91 -3.89 35.01
CA ALA A 185 -19.31 -2.55 34.51
C ALA A 185 -18.67 -1.40 35.31
N ASP A 186 -18.26 -1.65 36.55
CA ASP A 186 -17.61 -0.70 37.44
C ASP A 186 -16.08 -0.65 37.30
N LEU A 187 -15.48 -1.48 36.43
CA LEU A 187 -14.04 -1.55 36.18
C LEU A 187 -13.67 -0.90 34.84
N ALA A 188 -12.44 -0.38 34.74
CA ALA A 188 -11.95 0.19 33.48
C ALA A 188 -11.82 -0.91 32.41
N GLU A 189 -12.27 -0.63 31.18
CA GLU A 189 -12.32 -1.63 30.10
C GLU A 189 -11.50 -1.21 28.86
N ILE A 190 -10.79 -2.19 28.27
CA ILE A 190 -10.29 -2.18 26.90
C ILE A 190 -11.12 -3.18 26.09
N ARG A 191 -11.78 -2.70 25.05
CA ARG A 191 -12.46 -3.57 24.09
C ARG A 191 -11.56 -3.84 22.89
N LEU A 192 -11.28 -5.10 22.61
CA LEU A 192 -10.53 -5.53 21.45
C LEU A 192 -11.46 -5.85 20.30
N HIS A 193 -11.23 -5.15 19.19
CA HIS A 193 -11.87 -5.41 17.90
C HIS A 193 -10.95 -6.20 16.99
N GLY A 194 -11.49 -6.76 15.91
CA GLY A 194 -10.68 -7.37 14.86
C GLY A 194 -9.68 -6.39 14.24
N LEU A 195 -8.66 -6.92 13.59
CA LEU A 195 -7.63 -6.14 12.91
C LEU A 195 -8.22 -5.50 11.64
N ASP A 196 -7.87 -4.25 11.38
CA ASP A 196 -8.16 -3.61 10.11
C ASP A 196 -7.32 -4.21 8.97
N ALA A 197 -7.72 -3.96 7.72
CA ALA A 197 -7.08 -4.55 6.55
C ALA A 197 -5.59 -4.14 6.41
N GLU A 198 -5.20 -2.96 6.88
CA GLU A 198 -3.80 -2.51 6.85
C GLU A 198 -2.93 -3.27 7.84
N VAL A 199 -3.45 -3.51 9.05
CA VAL A 199 -2.81 -4.33 10.07
C VAL A 199 -2.75 -5.79 9.59
N VAL A 200 -3.81 -6.31 8.95
CA VAL A 200 -3.80 -7.65 8.36
C VAL A 200 -2.76 -7.76 7.24
N ALA A 201 -2.63 -6.75 6.38
CA ALA A 201 -1.61 -6.74 5.32
C ALA A 201 -0.18 -6.74 5.90
N ARG A 202 0.06 -5.98 6.98
CA ARG A 202 1.35 -6.02 7.70
C ARG A 202 1.61 -7.38 8.36
N LEU A 203 0.58 -7.98 8.97
CA LEU A 203 0.65 -9.33 9.53
C LEU A 203 0.98 -10.35 8.44
N ALA A 204 0.28 -10.29 7.31
CA ALA A 204 0.49 -11.15 6.15
C ALA A 204 1.94 -11.05 5.64
N GLN A 205 2.44 -9.82 5.47
CA GLN A 205 3.81 -9.57 5.04
C GLN A 205 4.83 -10.15 6.04
N ALA A 206 4.65 -9.90 7.34
CA ALA A 206 5.58 -10.38 8.37
C ALA A 206 5.55 -11.90 8.53
N ALA A 207 4.39 -12.52 8.35
CA ALA A 207 4.21 -13.96 8.41
C ALA A 207 4.58 -14.67 7.09
N GLY A 208 4.98 -13.92 6.05
CA GLY A 208 5.34 -14.47 4.75
C GLY A 208 4.15 -15.06 4.00
N TRP A 209 2.93 -14.58 4.25
CA TRP A 209 1.75 -15.01 3.51
C TRP A 209 1.85 -14.48 2.08
N GLU A 210 1.79 -15.40 1.13
CA GLU A 210 1.71 -15.03 -0.27
C GLU A 210 0.24 -14.75 -0.64
N VAL A 211 -0.26 -13.57 -0.29
CA VAL A 211 -1.63 -13.12 -0.59
C VAL A 211 -1.62 -11.73 -1.21
N ASP A 212 -2.48 -11.51 -2.19
CA ASP A 212 -2.68 -10.18 -2.78
C ASP A 212 -3.57 -9.29 -1.88
N ARG A 213 -3.46 -7.97 -2.06
CA ARG A 213 -4.20 -7.01 -1.23
C ARG A 213 -5.72 -7.15 -1.33
N PRO A 214 -6.32 -7.28 -2.53
CA PRO A 214 -7.77 -7.50 -2.65
C PRO A 214 -8.23 -8.75 -1.89
N THR A 215 -7.44 -9.83 -1.91
CA THR A 215 -7.71 -11.02 -1.11
C THR A 215 -7.67 -10.73 0.39
N ILE A 216 -6.70 -9.93 0.88
CA ILE A 216 -6.65 -9.50 2.28
C ILE A 216 -7.93 -8.75 2.67
N ASP A 217 -8.43 -7.87 1.82
CA ASP A 217 -9.65 -7.09 2.12
C ASP A 217 -10.88 -8.02 2.21
N VAL A 218 -11.03 -8.94 1.25
CA VAL A 218 -12.11 -9.96 1.25
C VAL A 218 -12.03 -10.85 2.50
N LEU A 219 -10.83 -11.32 2.86
CA LEU A 219 -10.62 -12.15 4.04
C LEU A 219 -10.87 -11.36 5.34
N THR A 220 -10.43 -10.11 5.41
CA THR A 220 -10.65 -9.24 6.57
C THR A 220 -12.14 -9.02 6.78
N GLN A 221 -12.90 -8.75 5.71
CA GLN A 221 -14.34 -8.61 5.78
C GLN A 221 -15.03 -9.91 6.21
N ALA A 222 -14.68 -11.04 5.60
CA ALA A 222 -15.31 -12.34 5.89
C ALA A 222 -14.96 -12.88 7.29
N THR A 223 -13.81 -12.49 7.85
CA THR A 223 -13.37 -12.90 9.19
C THR A 223 -13.64 -11.86 10.28
N GLY A 224 -14.09 -10.65 9.92
CA GLY A 224 -14.16 -9.51 10.84
C GLY A 224 -12.78 -9.10 11.37
N GLY A 225 -11.69 -9.39 10.65
CA GLY A 225 -10.32 -9.11 11.09
C GLY A 225 -9.82 -10.00 12.23
N ASN A 226 -10.48 -11.13 12.50
CA ASN A 226 -10.14 -12.01 13.61
C ASN A 226 -8.75 -12.68 13.41
N PRO A 227 -7.73 -12.39 14.24
CA PRO A 227 -6.38 -12.92 14.06
C PRO A 227 -6.29 -14.45 14.06
N LEU A 228 -7.08 -15.12 14.90
CA LEU A 228 -7.12 -16.59 14.92
C LEU A 228 -7.67 -17.12 13.60
N ALA A 229 -8.76 -16.53 13.09
CA ALA A 229 -9.33 -16.94 11.80
C ALA A 229 -8.34 -16.73 10.65
N LEU A 230 -7.69 -15.56 10.59
CA LEU A 230 -6.72 -15.22 9.55
C LEU A 230 -5.50 -16.16 9.58
N THR A 231 -4.91 -16.40 10.75
CA THR A 231 -3.75 -17.30 10.90
C THR A 231 -4.10 -18.75 10.63
N THR A 232 -5.32 -19.19 10.96
CA THR A 232 -5.82 -20.52 10.61
C THR A 232 -5.99 -20.68 9.10
N LEU A 233 -6.63 -19.72 8.42
CA LEU A 233 -6.78 -19.74 6.96
C LEU A 233 -5.40 -19.75 6.28
N ALA A 234 -4.44 -19.01 6.84
CA ALA A 234 -3.08 -19.01 6.34
C ALA A 234 -2.36 -20.35 6.47
N ARG A 235 -2.61 -21.10 7.54
CA ARG A 235 -2.05 -22.45 7.71
C ARG A 235 -2.64 -23.46 6.73
N ALA A 236 -3.87 -23.25 6.27
CA ALA A 236 -4.45 -24.07 5.20
C ALA A 236 -3.75 -23.82 3.86
N GLY A 237 -3.19 -22.63 3.65
CA GLY A 237 -2.28 -22.31 2.54
C GLY A 237 -2.90 -22.22 1.15
N ASP A 238 -4.18 -22.58 1.00
CA ASP A 238 -4.84 -22.76 -0.31
C ASP A 238 -5.69 -21.54 -0.71
N TRP A 239 -5.08 -20.34 -0.65
CA TRP A 239 -5.75 -19.07 -0.92
C TRP A 239 -6.48 -19.04 -2.27
N GLU A 240 -5.90 -19.68 -3.28
CA GLU A 240 -6.45 -19.78 -4.64
C GLU A 240 -7.80 -20.48 -4.71
N ARG A 241 -8.07 -21.43 -3.79
CA ARG A 241 -9.39 -22.07 -3.65
C ARG A 241 -10.33 -21.30 -2.74
N LEU A 242 -9.79 -20.51 -1.80
CA LEU A 242 -10.58 -19.74 -0.83
C LEU A 242 -11.19 -18.48 -1.45
N VAL A 243 -10.43 -17.76 -2.26
CA VAL A 243 -10.81 -16.48 -2.86
C VAL A 243 -12.09 -16.58 -3.70
N PRO A 244 -12.25 -17.54 -4.64
CA PRO A 244 -13.46 -17.64 -5.44
C PRO A 244 -14.71 -17.83 -4.58
N VAL A 245 -14.63 -18.73 -3.58
CA VAL A 245 -15.73 -19.01 -2.66
C VAL A 245 -16.06 -17.79 -1.81
N SER A 246 -15.04 -17.06 -1.34
CA SER A 246 -15.22 -15.88 -0.50
C SER A 246 -15.82 -14.71 -1.30
N LEU A 247 -15.39 -14.49 -2.54
CA LEU A 247 -15.99 -13.52 -3.46
C LEU A 247 -17.44 -13.88 -3.80
N LEU A 248 -17.73 -15.18 -3.95
CA LEU A 248 -19.05 -15.67 -4.35
C LEU A 248 -20.05 -15.77 -3.20
N THR A 249 -19.62 -16.02 -1.98
CA THR A 249 -20.53 -16.29 -0.85
C THR A 249 -20.39 -15.27 0.27
N GLY A 250 -19.28 -14.52 0.31
CA GLY A 250 -18.92 -13.69 1.45
C GLY A 250 -18.61 -14.51 2.71
N THR A 251 -18.29 -15.80 2.56
CA THR A 251 -17.95 -16.71 3.66
C THR A 251 -16.57 -17.33 3.45
N VAL A 252 -15.93 -17.70 4.55
CA VAL A 252 -14.64 -18.42 4.55
C VAL A 252 -14.83 -19.82 5.16
N PRO A 253 -14.08 -20.84 4.71
CA PRO A 253 -14.10 -22.12 5.37
C PRO A 253 -13.52 -22.03 6.78
N LEU A 254 -14.11 -22.78 7.69
CA LEU A 254 -13.66 -22.86 9.07
C LEU A 254 -12.91 -24.17 9.29
N ASP A 255 -11.75 -24.12 9.94
CA ASP A 255 -11.03 -25.29 10.42
C ASP A 255 -11.78 -25.97 11.59
N ALA A 256 -11.27 -27.09 12.08
CA ALA A 256 -11.88 -27.80 13.21
C ALA A 256 -11.97 -26.91 14.48
N THR A 257 -11.00 -26.02 14.70
CA THR A 257 -10.91 -25.16 15.89
C THR A 257 -11.99 -24.08 15.90
N LEU A 258 -12.09 -23.30 14.83
CA LEU A 258 -13.11 -22.26 14.64
C LEU A 258 -14.49 -22.88 14.53
N ARG A 259 -14.59 -24.05 13.87
CA ARG A 259 -15.84 -24.79 13.78
C ARG A 259 -16.30 -25.24 15.16
N ALA A 260 -15.44 -25.80 16.01
CA ALA A 260 -15.81 -26.21 17.37
C ALA A 260 -16.33 -25.04 18.22
N MET A 261 -15.73 -23.84 18.05
CA MET A 261 -16.13 -22.62 18.75
C MET A 261 -17.58 -22.19 18.43
N PHE A 262 -18.00 -22.27 17.17
CA PHE A 262 -19.35 -21.84 16.74
C PHE A 262 -20.37 -22.98 16.69
N VAL A 263 -19.94 -24.23 16.44
CA VAL A 263 -20.83 -25.40 16.36
C VAL A 263 -21.51 -25.68 17.69
N ARG A 264 -20.88 -25.41 18.84
CA ARG A 264 -21.55 -25.57 20.14
C ARG A 264 -22.75 -24.64 20.30
N ARG A 265 -22.65 -23.40 19.83
CA ARG A 265 -23.74 -22.40 19.87
C ARG A 265 -24.81 -22.65 18.82
N LEU A 266 -24.41 -23.14 17.64
CA LEU A 266 -25.35 -23.53 16.60
C LEU A 266 -26.08 -24.80 17.01
N GLY A 267 -25.40 -25.81 17.53
CA GLY A 267 -25.96 -27.14 17.82
C GLY A 267 -26.98 -27.19 18.96
N SER A 268 -27.14 -26.12 19.74
CA SER A 268 -28.23 -25.98 20.72
C SER A 268 -29.54 -25.46 20.11
N LEU A 269 -29.54 -25.08 18.82
CA LEU A 269 -30.71 -24.54 18.14
C LEU A 269 -31.59 -25.65 17.53
N PRO A 270 -32.91 -25.41 17.38
CA PRO A 270 -33.79 -26.28 16.59
C PRO A 270 -33.34 -26.36 15.13
N GLU A 271 -33.63 -27.48 14.47
CA GLU A 271 -33.26 -27.71 13.06
C GLU A 271 -33.80 -26.62 12.11
N GLN A 272 -35.00 -26.09 12.39
CA GLN A 272 -35.61 -25.02 11.60
C GLN A 272 -34.80 -23.71 11.68
N ALA A 273 -34.20 -23.43 12.84
CA ALA A 273 -33.35 -22.25 13.01
C ALA A 273 -32.00 -22.41 12.29
N HIS A 274 -31.50 -23.64 12.13
CA HIS A 274 -30.33 -23.91 11.30
C HIS A 274 -30.59 -23.64 9.82
N ASP A 275 -31.75 -24.05 9.30
CA ASP A 275 -32.12 -23.77 7.90
C ASP A 275 -32.33 -22.28 7.66
N ALA A 276 -32.98 -21.58 8.60
CA ALA A 276 -33.14 -20.13 8.54
C ALA A 276 -31.79 -19.39 8.55
N LEU A 277 -30.86 -19.80 9.42
CA LEU A 277 -29.50 -19.25 9.47
C LEU A 277 -28.68 -19.58 8.22
N LEU A 278 -28.85 -20.77 7.64
CA LEU A 278 -28.21 -21.15 6.38
C LEU A 278 -28.71 -20.28 5.23
N VAL A 279 -30.03 -20.10 5.10
CA VAL A 279 -30.63 -19.22 4.09
C VAL A 279 -30.17 -17.79 4.31
N ALA A 280 -30.19 -17.28 5.56
CA ALA A 280 -29.69 -15.96 5.90
C ALA A 280 -28.19 -15.80 5.58
N ALA A 281 -27.38 -16.85 5.76
CA ALA A 281 -25.96 -16.80 5.45
C ALA A 281 -25.69 -16.80 3.94
N ALA A 282 -26.48 -17.55 3.17
CA ALA A 282 -26.42 -17.56 1.72
C ALA A 282 -27.01 -16.27 1.09
N GLU A 283 -27.97 -15.62 1.75
CA GLU A 283 -28.59 -14.37 1.31
C GLU A 283 -27.65 -13.18 1.56
N GLU A 284 -27.31 -12.43 0.50
CA GLU A 284 -26.25 -11.41 0.56
C GLU A 284 -26.71 -10.04 1.09
N SER A 285 -28.00 -9.72 1.00
CA SER A 285 -28.50 -8.37 1.29
C SER A 285 -29.01 -8.16 2.72
N GLY A 286 -29.11 -9.23 3.51
CA GLY A 286 -29.71 -9.21 4.84
C GLY A 286 -31.21 -8.93 4.84
N ARG A 287 -31.93 -9.09 3.72
CA ARG A 287 -33.35 -8.74 3.65
C ARG A 287 -34.18 -9.83 4.30
N VAL A 288 -34.74 -9.54 5.47
CA VAL A 288 -35.56 -10.46 6.28
C VAL A 288 -36.68 -11.09 5.44
N SER A 289 -37.35 -10.29 4.60
CA SER A 289 -38.46 -10.77 3.77
C SER A 289 -38.04 -11.80 2.71
N VAL A 290 -36.79 -11.78 2.25
CA VAL A 290 -36.26 -12.78 1.30
C VAL A 290 -35.86 -14.03 2.07
N VAL A 291 -35.20 -13.86 3.20
CA VAL A 291 -34.77 -14.95 4.08
C VAL A 291 -35.98 -15.77 4.53
N LEU A 292 -37.01 -15.14 5.08
CA LEU A 292 -38.22 -15.83 5.54
C LEU A 292 -38.96 -16.54 4.39
N ALA A 293 -39.08 -15.91 3.22
CA ALA A 293 -39.74 -16.52 2.06
C ALA A 293 -38.98 -17.76 1.56
N ALA A 294 -37.65 -17.70 1.47
CA ALA A 294 -36.83 -18.84 1.06
C ALA A 294 -36.80 -19.94 2.13
N THR A 295 -36.78 -19.56 3.41
CA THR A 295 -36.85 -20.49 4.55
C THR A 295 -38.19 -21.23 4.58
N ALA A 296 -39.30 -20.54 4.31
CA ALA A 296 -40.62 -21.16 4.16
C ALA A 296 -40.67 -22.17 3.00
N GLY A 297 -39.95 -21.90 1.91
CA GLY A 297 -39.77 -22.85 0.80
C GLY A 297 -39.05 -24.15 1.18
N LEU A 298 -38.32 -24.15 2.31
CA LEU A 298 -37.69 -25.34 2.90
C LEU A 298 -38.57 -26.02 3.96
N GLY A 299 -39.79 -25.52 4.20
CA GLY A 299 -40.74 -26.08 5.18
C GLY A 299 -40.55 -25.59 6.61
N ALA A 300 -39.74 -24.56 6.84
CA ALA A 300 -39.56 -23.97 8.17
C ALA A 300 -40.62 -22.88 8.47
N PRO A 301 -41.04 -22.73 9.74
CA PRO A 301 -42.06 -21.76 10.14
C PRO A 301 -41.55 -20.30 10.11
N GLN A 302 -42.46 -19.33 10.18
CA GLN A 302 -42.14 -17.89 10.09
C GLN A 302 -41.30 -17.38 11.28
N ASP A 303 -41.37 -18.05 12.44
CA ASP A 303 -40.64 -17.75 13.67
C ASP A 303 -39.28 -18.48 13.76
N ALA A 304 -38.80 -19.08 12.66
CA ALA A 304 -37.56 -19.86 12.64
C ALA A 304 -36.30 -19.04 13.00
N LEU A 305 -36.34 -17.71 12.90
CA LEU A 305 -35.23 -16.82 13.28
C LEU A 305 -35.20 -16.50 14.79
N ASP A 306 -36.32 -16.61 15.50
CA ASP A 306 -36.48 -16.17 16.90
C ASP A 306 -35.54 -16.91 17.86
N ALA A 307 -35.25 -18.19 17.59
CA ALA A 307 -34.31 -18.96 18.39
C ALA A 307 -32.87 -18.47 18.20
N ALA A 308 -32.49 -18.08 16.98
CA ALA A 308 -31.15 -17.57 16.67
C ALA A 308 -30.95 -16.14 17.17
N GLU A 309 -31.99 -15.30 17.13
CA GLU A 309 -31.98 -13.95 17.70
C GLU A 309 -31.87 -13.99 19.24
N ARG A 310 -32.66 -14.84 19.91
CA ARG A 310 -32.55 -15.04 21.37
C ARG A 310 -31.19 -15.58 21.80
N ALA A 311 -30.58 -16.42 20.98
CA ALA A 311 -29.21 -16.91 21.19
C ALA A 311 -28.13 -15.85 20.88
N GLY A 312 -28.52 -14.65 20.42
CA GLY A 312 -27.61 -13.55 20.12
C GLY A 312 -26.67 -13.82 18.95
N LEU A 313 -27.08 -14.64 17.98
CA LEU A 313 -26.28 -14.94 16.78
C LEU A 313 -26.52 -13.95 15.65
N ILE A 314 -27.74 -13.44 15.59
CA ILE A 314 -28.21 -12.44 14.63
C ILE A 314 -28.96 -11.34 15.40
N ASP A 315 -28.99 -10.15 14.82
CA ASP A 315 -29.88 -9.06 15.22
C ASP A 315 -30.80 -8.75 14.04
N VAL A 316 -32.10 -8.59 14.33
CA VAL A 316 -33.11 -8.23 13.33
C VAL A 316 -33.59 -6.79 13.59
N PHE A 317 -33.24 -5.88 12.69
CA PHE A 317 -33.62 -4.47 12.75
C PHE A 317 -34.66 -4.16 11.66
N GLY A 318 -35.94 -4.28 12.00
CA GLY A 318 -37.03 -4.02 11.05
C GLY A 318 -36.98 -4.96 9.84
N HIS A 319 -36.50 -4.47 8.70
CA HIS A 319 -36.40 -5.23 7.44
C HIS A 319 -35.01 -5.81 7.16
N GLU A 320 -34.02 -5.53 8.02
CA GLU A 320 -32.65 -5.98 7.89
C GLU A 320 -32.27 -7.01 8.96
N LEU A 321 -31.59 -8.07 8.54
CA LEU A 321 -30.97 -9.09 9.36
C LEU A 321 -29.46 -8.88 9.29
N ARG A 322 -28.81 -8.84 10.44
CA ARG A 322 -27.34 -8.76 10.54
C ARG A 322 -26.83 -9.88 11.42
N PHE A 323 -25.79 -10.56 10.97
CA PHE A 323 -25.03 -11.45 11.85
C PHE A 323 -24.23 -10.59 12.82
N ARG A 324 -24.25 -10.93 14.12
CA ARG A 324 -23.43 -10.22 15.11
C ARG A 324 -21.95 -10.26 14.78
N HIS A 325 -21.52 -11.35 14.15
CA HIS A 325 -20.15 -11.50 13.67
C HIS A 325 -20.08 -12.24 12.31
N PRO A 326 -19.23 -11.81 11.35
CA PRO A 326 -19.06 -12.48 10.06
C PRO A 326 -18.70 -13.96 10.13
N LEU A 327 -17.99 -14.40 11.18
CA LEU A 327 -17.67 -15.82 11.37
C LEU A 327 -18.88 -16.67 11.75
N ILE A 328 -19.94 -16.09 12.35
CA ILE A 328 -21.20 -16.80 12.60
C ILE A 328 -21.87 -17.11 11.26
N ARG A 329 -21.90 -16.14 10.33
CA ARG A 329 -22.37 -16.33 8.96
C ARG A 329 -21.60 -17.46 8.27
N SER A 330 -20.26 -17.42 8.35
CA SER A 330 -19.41 -18.48 7.80
C SER A 330 -19.67 -19.84 8.46
N ALA A 331 -19.91 -19.89 9.77
CA ALA A 331 -20.21 -21.12 10.49
C ALA A 331 -21.57 -21.72 10.09
N ALA A 332 -22.62 -20.89 9.99
CA ALA A 332 -23.94 -21.31 9.54
C ALA A 332 -23.89 -21.92 8.12
N TYR A 333 -23.14 -21.29 7.22
CA TYR A 333 -23.01 -21.77 5.84
C TYR A 333 -22.14 -23.04 5.71
N GLN A 334 -20.98 -23.09 6.38
CA GLN A 334 -20.01 -24.16 6.23
C GLN A 334 -20.34 -25.42 7.03
N SER A 335 -21.15 -25.31 8.10
CA SER A 335 -21.62 -26.47 8.87
C SER A 335 -22.74 -27.26 8.16
N ALA A 336 -23.45 -26.62 7.23
CA ALA A 336 -24.48 -27.29 6.44
C ALA A 336 -23.86 -28.33 5.47
N SER A 337 -24.61 -29.40 5.17
CA SER A 337 -24.22 -30.33 4.12
C SER A 337 -24.33 -29.69 2.74
N ALA A 338 -23.61 -30.21 1.74
CA ALA A 338 -23.72 -29.71 0.37
C ALA A 338 -25.16 -29.79 -0.18
N GLY A 339 -25.93 -30.80 0.21
CA GLY A 339 -27.34 -30.94 -0.16
C GLY A 339 -28.21 -29.80 0.41
N ARG A 340 -28.07 -29.49 1.71
CA ARG A 340 -28.80 -28.37 2.34
C ARG A 340 -28.41 -27.03 1.75
N ARG A 341 -27.11 -26.80 1.47
CA ARG A 341 -26.66 -25.57 0.78
C ARG A 341 -27.33 -25.41 -0.58
N ARG A 342 -27.36 -26.46 -1.40
CA ARG A 342 -28.03 -26.41 -2.71
C ARG A 342 -29.52 -26.14 -2.56
N ALA A 343 -30.20 -26.77 -1.59
CA ALA A 343 -31.62 -26.50 -1.32
C ALA A 343 -31.87 -25.03 -0.94
N ALA A 344 -31.03 -24.45 -0.07
CA ALA A 344 -31.11 -23.05 0.30
C ALA A 344 -30.89 -22.11 -0.90
N HIS A 345 -29.88 -22.39 -1.73
CA HIS A 345 -29.66 -21.64 -2.98
C HIS A 345 -30.82 -21.79 -3.96
N ALA A 346 -31.41 -22.97 -4.13
CA ALA A 346 -32.57 -23.18 -5.00
C ALA A 346 -33.79 -22.39 -4.51
N ALA A 347 -34.05 -22.39 -3.20
CA ALA A 347 -35.14 -21.62 -2.60
C ALA A 347 -34.93 -20.10 -2.80
N LEU A 348 -33.71 -19.61 -2.57
CA LEU A 348 -33.35 -18.20 -2.81
C LEU A 348 -33.51 -17.83 -4.29
N ALA A 349 -33.09 -18.70 -5.21
CA ALA A 349 -33.24 -18.47 -6.65
C ALA A 349 -34.72 -18.30 -7.04
N SER A 350 -35.60 -19.16 -6.53
CA SER A 350 -37.04 -19.10 -6.80
C SER A 350 -37.67 -17.80 -6.29
N VAL A 351 -37.37 -17.42 -5.04
CA VAL A 351 -37.91 -16.19 -4.42
C VAL A 351 -37.42 -14.94 -5.15
N LEU A 352 -36.13 -14.87 -5.50
CA LEU A 352 -35.55 -13.72 -6.19
C LEU A 352 -36.08 -13.60 -7.63
N ALA A 353 -36.28 -14.72 -8.32
CA ALA A 353 -36.89 -14.72 -9.65
C ALA A 353 -38.33 -14.19 -9.61
N ALA A 354 -39.14 -14.62 -8.63
CA ALA A 354 -40.51 -14.12 -8.45
C ALA A 354 -40.57 -12.61 -8.15
N ARG A 355 -39.48 -12.03 -7.63
CA ARG A 355 -39.35 -10.59 -7.35
C ARG A 355 -38.72 -9.80 -8.50
N GLY A 356 -38.39 -10.44 -9.62
CA GLY A 356 -37.74 -9.82 -10.78
C GLY A 356 -36.24 -9.57 -10.63
N GLU A 357 -35.60 -10.08 -9.57
CA GLU A 357 -34.15 -9.94 -9.32
C GLU A 357 -33.35 -11.03 -10.07
N ASN A 358 -33.52 -11.06 -11.39
CA ASN A 358 -33.08 -12.17 -12.25
C ASN A 358 -31.57 -12.46 -12.18
N GLY A 359 -30.70 -11.44 -12.10
CA GLY A 359 -29.26 -11.63 -11.98
C GLY A 359 -28.85 -12.36 -10.69
N ARG A 360 -29.45 -11.96 -9.56
CA ARG A 360 -29.21 -12.64 -8.27
C ARG A 360 -29.82 -14.05 -8.26
N ALA A 361 -31.00 -14.21 -8.85
CA ALA A 361 -31.63 -15.52 -9.00
C ALA A 361 -30.73 -16.50 -9.78
N ARG A 362 -30.13 -16.06 -10.89
CA ARG A 362 -29.17 -16.86 -11.67
C ARG A 362 -27.93 -17.24 -10.89
N ARG A 363 -27.35 -16.33 -10.11
CA ARG A 363 -26.22 -16.64 -9.21
C ARG A 363 -26.57 -17.75 -8.22
N HIS A 364 -27.73 -17.67 -7.57
CA HIS A 364 -28.19 -18.73 -6.67
C HIS A 364 -28.49 -20.04 -7.41
N ARG A 365 -29.08 -19.99 -8.61
CA ARG A 365 -29.29 -21.18 -9.45
C ARG A 365 -27.96 -21.86 -9.80
N ALA A 366 -26.91 -21.09 -10.11
CA ALA A 366 -25.58 -21.61 -10.39
C ALA A 366 -24.99 -22.34 -9.18
N LEU A 367 -25.11 -21.77 -7.98
CA LEU A 367 -24.65 -22.39 -6.73
C LEU A 367 -25.48 -23.62 -6.31
N ALA A 368 -26.71 -23.76 -6.84
CA ALA A 368 -27.57 -24.90 -6.61
C ALA A 368 -27.36 -26.04 -7.63
N ALA A 369 -26.71 -25.77 -8.77
CA ALA A 369 -26.53 -26.73 -9.85
C ALA A 369 -25.61 -27.90 -9.44
N VAL A 370 -25.84 -29.07 -10.04
CA VAL A 370 -25.06 -30.29 -9.84
C VAL A 370 -24.39 -30.71 -11.15
N ASP A 371 -25.17 -30.70 -12.22
CA ASP A 371 -24.72 -31.02 -13.57
C ASP A 371 -24.40 -29.75 -14.37
N PRO A 372 -23.61 -29.85 -15.45
CA PRO A 372 -23.42 -28.75 -16.39
C PRO A 372 -24.76 -28.20 -16.93
N ASP A 373 -24.83 -26.88 -17.11
CA ASP A 373 -25.99 -26.15 -17.65
C ASP A 373 -25.46 -25.03 -18.57
N ASP A 374 -25.28 -25.35 -19.86
CA ASP A 374 -24.72 -24.43 -20.85
C ASP A 374 -25.57 -23.17 -21.05
N ALA A 375 -26.90 -23.27 -20.86
CA ALA A 375 -27.79 -22.14 -20.98
C ALA A 375 -27.57 -21.15 -19.82
N LEU A 376 -27.49 -21.65 -18.59
CA LEU A 376 -27.15 -20.84 -17.42
C LEU A 376 -25.73 -20.27 -17.52
N ALA A 377 -24.76 -21.05 -18.01
CA ALA A 377 -23.40 -20.57 -18.25
C ALA A 377 -23.37 -19.35 -19.20
N ALA A 378 -24.13 -19.41 -20.30
CA ALA A 378 -24.24 -18.29 -21.25
C ALA A 378 -24.97 -17.07 -20.65
N GLU A 379 -25.96 -17.29 -19.78
CA GLU A 379 -26.62 -16.20 -19.05
C GLU A 379 -25.68 -15.50 -18.06
N LEU A 380 -24.91 -16.26 -17.27
CA LEU A 380 -23.92 -15.71 -16.34
C LEU A 380 -22.81 -14.94 -17.09
N GLU A 381 -22.42 -15.43 -18.26
CA GLU A 381 -21.46 -14.71 -19.11
C GLU A 381 -22.03 -13.36 -19.57
N ARG A 382 -23.33 -13.28 -19.95
CA ARG A 382 -23.97 -11.99 -20.25
C ARG A 382 -23.99 -11.05 -19.03
N ASP A 383 -24.35 -11.58 -17.85
CA ASP A 383 -24.31 -10.82 -16.60
C ASP A 383 -22.90 -10.26 -16.34
N ALA A 384 -21.85 -11.05 -16.60
CA ALA A 384 -20.46 -10.64 -16.44
C ALA A 384 -20.06 -9.50 -17.41
N HIS A 385 -20.59 -9.47 -18.63
CA HIS A 385 -20.39 -8.35 -19.56
C HIS A 385 -21.04 -7.05 -19.03
N GLU A 386 -22.26 -7.13 -18.49
CA GLU A 386 -22.93 -5.98 -17.87
C GLU A 386 -22.19 -5.47 -16.62
N MET A 387 -21.69 -6.38 -15.78
CA MET A 387 -20.86 -6.02 -14.61
C MET A 387 -19.58 -5.29 -15.03
N THR A 388 -18.94 -5.75 -16.10
CA THR A 388 -17.73 -5.14 -16.65
C THR A 388 -17.98 -3.70 -17.10
N ALA A 389 -19.11 -3.44 -17.78
CA ALA A 389 -19.50 -2.08 -18.19
C ALA A 389 -19.73 -1.13 -17.00
N ARG A 390 -20.02 -1.66 -15.80
CA ARG A 390 -20.16 -0.89 -14.55
C ARG A 390 -18.89 -0.86 -13.69
N GLY A 391 -17.78 -1.43 -14.18
CA GLY A 391 -16.48 -1.47 -13.48
C GLY A 391 -16.29 -2.59 -12.46
N GLY A 392 -17.22 -3.56 -12.39
CA GLY A 392 -17.23 -4.63 -11.36
C GLY A 392 -16.31 -5.83 -11.64
N MET A 393 -15.02 -5.63 -11.87
CA MET A 393 -14.09 -6.67 -12.36
C MET A 393 -13.94 -7.90 -11.44
N ALA A 394 -13.92 -7.72 -10.11
CA ALA A 394 -13.81 -8.84 -9.17
C ALA A 394 -15.07 -9.75 -9.21
N ALA A 395 -16.25 -9.14 -9.30
CA ALA A 395 -17.51 -9.86 -9.45
C ALA A 395 -17.60 -10.57 -10.83
N THR A 396 -17.15 -9.90 -11.90
CA THR A 396 -17.00 -10.47 -13.24
C THR A 396 -16.15 -11.74 -13.21
N ALA A 397 -14.98 -11.71 -12.55
CA ALA A 397 -14.08 -12.86 -12.46
C ALA A 397 -14.76 -14.06 -11.78
N SER A 398 -15.43 -13.83 -10.66
CA SER A 398 -16.14 -14.89 -9.93
C SER A 398 -17.32 -15.48 -10.70
N THR A 399 -18.04 -14.63 -11.44
CA THR A 399 -19.21 -15.02 -12.26
C THR A 399 -18.79 -15.84 -13.48
N LEU A 400 -17.74 -15.42 -14.19
CA LEU A 400 -17.18 -16.16 -15.32
C LEU A 400 -16.58 -17.51 -14.89
N HIS A 401 -15.97 -17.58 -13.71
CA HIS A 401 -15.51 -18.85 -13.17
C HIS A 401 -16.71 -19.79 -12.91
N GLN A 402 -17.82 -19.32 -12.35
CA GLN A 402 -19.03 -20.14 -12.22
C GLN A 402 -19.58 -20.58 -13.58
N ALA A 403 -19.63 -19.68 -14.57
CA ALA A 403 -20.02 -20.03 -15.93
C ALA A 403 -19.13 -21.13 -16.52
N ALA A 404 -17.82 -21.09 -16.27
CA ALA A 404 -16.89 -22.13 -16.69
C ALA A 404 -17.18 -23.48 -16.02
N LEU A 405 -17.49 -23.50 -14.71
CA LEU A 405 -17.83 -24.74 -14.00
C LEU A 405 -19.11 -25.40 -14.51
N LEU A 406 -20.06 -24.60 -15.00
CA LEU A 406 -21.32 -25.07 -15.57
C LEU A 406 -21.23 -25.46 -17.06
N SER A 407 -20.08 -25.24 -17.70
CA SER A 407 -19.92 -25.49 -19.14
C SER A 407 -19.69 -26.97 -19.42
N SER A 408 -20.51 -27.57 -20.28
CA SER A 408 -20.36 -28.97 -20.69
C SER A 408 -19.24 -29.15 -21.72
N GLN A 409 -19.05 -28.16 -22.61
CA GLN A 409 -18.05 -28.19 -23.67
C GLN A 409 -16.68 -27.75 -23.15
N PRO A 410 -15.61 -28.56 -23.32
CA PRO A 410 -14.29 -28.24 -22.80
C PRO A 410 -13.68 -26.93 -23.35
N ALA A 411 -13.88 -26.63 -24.63
CA ALA A 411 -13.37 -25.41 -25.25
C ALA A 411 -14.01 -24.15 -24.65
N GLU A 412 -15.33 -24.14 -24.48
CA GLU A 412 -16.06 -23.03 -23.84
C GLU A 412 -15.67 -22.84 -22.37
N ARG A 413 -15.45 -23.94 -21.65
CA ARG A 413 -14.93 -23.89 -20.28
C ARG A 413 -13.57 -23.19 -20.23
N VAL A 414 -12.64 -23.56 -21.13
CA VAL A 414 -11.31 -22.95 -21.21
C VAL A 414 -11.38 -21.47 -21.60
N ARG A 415 -12.26 -21.11 -22.54
CA ARG A 415 -12.51 -19.71 -22.92
C ARG A 415 -13.01 -18.88 -21.74
N ARG A 416 -14.01 -19.37 -21.00
CA ARG A 416 -14.56 -18.68 -19.82
C ARG A 416 -13.57 -18.58 -18.66
N LEU A 417 -12.74 -19.60 -18.43
CA LEU A 417 -11.64 -19.52 -17.46
C LEU A 417 -10.61 -18.45 -17.84
N THR A 418 -10.31 -18.32 -19.13
CA THR A 418 -9.39 -17.29 -19.64
C THR A 418 -9.96 -15.88 -19.42
N LEU A 419 -11.26 -15.68 -19.72
CA LEU A 419 -11.95 -14.41 -19.43
C LEU A 419 -12.03 -14.12 -17.93
N ALA A 420 -12.29 -15.14 -17.10
CA ALA A 420 -12.29 -15.02 -15.65
C ALA A 420 -10.91 -14.60 -15.13
N ALA A 421 -9.84 -15.18 -15.67
CA ALA A 421 -8.47 -14.84 -15.31
C ALA A 421 -8.13 -13.39 -15.68
N TYR A 422 -8.59 -12.92 -16.84
CA TYR A 422 -8.40 -11.54 -17.27
C TYR A 422 -9.07 -10.56 -16.28
N ALA A 423 -10.31 -10.83 -15.90
CA ALA A 423 -11.04 -10.02 -14.92
C ALA A 423 -10.42 -10.08 -13.50
N ALA A 424 -9.91 -11.25 -13.10
CA ALA A 424 -9.19 -11.43 -11.83
C ALA A 424 -7.91 -10.57 -11.79
N TRP A 425 -7.10 -10.64 -12.85
CA TRP A 425 -5.88 -9.81 -12.97
C TRP A 425 -6.22 -8.31 -12.99
N LYS A 426 -7.23 -7.89 -13.77
CA LYS A 426 -7.68 -6.49 -13.82
C LYS A 426 -8.17 -5.95 -12.47
N SER A 427 -8.61 -6.82 -11.57
CA SER A 427 -9.04 -6.46 -10.21
C SER A 427 -7.97 -6.70 -9.13
N GLY A 428 -6.71 -6.96 -9.52
CA GLY A 428 -5.59 -7.15 -8.60
C GLY A 428 -5.51 -8.53 -7.93
N HIS A 429 -6.35 -9.49 -8.34
CA HIS A 429 -6.33 -10.86 -7.82
C HIS A 429 -5.38 -11.74 -8.65
N ASP A 430 -4.08 -11.40 -8.64
CA ASP A 430 -3.08 -12.01 -9.54
C ASP A 430 -2.92 -13.52 -9.32
N ARG A 431 -2.99 -13.97 -8.06
CA ARG A 431 -2.88 -15.41 -7.74
C ARG A 431 -4.07 -16.17 -8.26
N TYR A 432 -5.26 -15.60 -8.08
CA TYR A 432 -6.48 -16.17 -8.63
C TYR A 432 -6.45 -16.19 -10.17
N ALA A 433 -5.92 -15.15 -10.82
CA ALA A 433 -5.71 -15.15 -12.27
C ALA A 433 -4.77 -16.29 -12.71
N ARG A 434 -3.65 -16.51 -12.00
CA ARG A 434 -2.73 -17.64 -12.26
C ARG A 434 -3.40 -18.99 -12.07
N SER A 435 -4.20 -19.17 -11.02
CA SER A 435 -4.88 -20.44 -10.75
C SER A 435 -5.92 -20.76 -11.82
N LEU A 436 -6.67 -19.77 -12.29
CA LEU A 436 -7.62 -19.90 -13.40
C LEU A 436 -6.91 -20.27 -14.71
N LEU A 437 -5.78 -19.61 -15.02
CA LEU A 437 -4.95 -19.96 -16.18
C LEU A 437 -4.27 -21.33 -16.07
N ALA A 438 -4.06 -21.85 -14.86
CA ALA A 438 -3.53 -23.19 -14.64
C ALA A 438 -4.63 -24.26 -14.76
N ALA A 439 -5.86 -23.94 -14.36
CA ALA A 439 -7.02 -24.82 -14.52
C ALA A 439 -7.51 -24.91 -15.98
N ALA A 440 -7.20 -23.92 -16.81
CA ALA A 440 -7.49 -23.90 -18.24
C ALA A 440 -6.52 -24.81 -19.01
N ASP A 441 -6.99 -25.99 -19.41
CA ASP A 441 -6.20 -26.92 -20.24
C ASP A 441 -6.03 -26.36 -21.66
N ARG A 442 -4.81 -25.91 -21.94
CA ARG A 442 -4.42 -25.30 -23.21
C ARG A 442 -4.68 -26.21 -24.42
N SER A 443 -4.61 -27.54 -24.26
CA SER A 443 -4.83 -28.48 -25.37
C SER A 443 -6.29 -28.53 -25.85
N LEU A 444 -7.21 -28.04 -25.03
CA LEU A 444 -8.65 -27.99 -25.31
C LEU A 444 -9.12 -26.62 -25.80
N ALA A 445 -8.20 -25.64 -25.89
CA ALA A 445 -8.49 -24.29 -26.36
C ALA A 445 -8.58 -24.23 -27.89
N ASP A 446 -9.46 -23.39 -28.42
CA ASP A 446 -9.36 -22.94 -29.81
C ASP A 446 -8.11 -22.04 -30.00
N PRO A 447 -7.62 -21.85 -31.24
CA PRO A 447 -6.40 -21.08 -31.48
C PRO A 447 -6.42 -19.64 -30.95
N GLY A 448 -7.59 -18.98 -30.91
CA GLY A 448 -7.72 -17.62 -30.38
C GLY A 448 -7.60 -17.59 -28.86
N THR A 449 -8.32 -18.49 -28.18
CA THR A 449 -8.23 -18.64 -26.71
C THR A 449 -6.82 -19.06 -26.28
N GLU A 450 -6.18 -19.96 -27.01
CA GLU A 450 -4.80 -20.38 -26.73
C GLU A 450 -3.83 -19.17 -26.74
N GLN A 451 -3.93 -18.32 -27.75
CA GLN A 451 -3.12 -17.11 -27.86
C GLN A 451 -3.39 -16.13 -26.70
N GLU A 452 -4.67 -15.97 -26.32
CA GLU A 452 -5.06 -15.08 -25.22
C GLU A 452 -4.57 -15.58 -23.87
N MET A 453 -4.62 -16.90 -23.61
CA MET A 453 -4.05 -17.50 -22.40
C MET A 453 -2.55 -17.25 -22.29
N VAL A 454 -1.83 -17.42 -23.40
CA VAL A 454 -0.37 -17.23 -23.49
C VAL A 454 -0.01 -15.77 -23.26
N ARG A 455 -0.75 -14.85 -23.90
CA ARG A 455 -0.63 -13.40 -23.71
C ARG A 455 -0.90 -13.00 -22.25
N LEU A 456 -2.03 -13.42 -21.67
CA LEU A 456 -2.43 -13.02 -20.32
C LEU A 456 -1.44 -13.50 -19.26
N ARG A 457 -0.87 -14.70 -19.42
CA ARG A 457 0.20 -15.18 -18.54
C ARG A 457 1.40 -14.23 -18.56
N GLY A 458 1.80 -13.73 -19.73
CA GLY A 458 2.85 -12.73 -19.86
C GLY A 458 2.51 -11.41 -19.14
N LEU A 459 1.27 -10.94 -19.26
CA LEU A 459 0.79 -9.72 -18.58
C LEU A 459 0.82 -9.87 -17.05
N VAL A 460 0.30 -10.99 -16.52
CA VAL A 460 0.28 -11.24 -15.06
C VAL A 460 1.70 -11.26 -14.48
N GLU A 461 2.67 -11.89 -15.17
CA GLU A 461 4.04 -11.89 -14.68
C GLU A 461 4.73 -10.52 -14.79
N PHE A 462 4.42 -9.72 -15.82
CA PHE A 462 4.99 -8.38 -15.96
C PHE A 462 4.55 -7.40 -14.85
N TYR A 463 3.24 -7.31 -14.64
CA TYR A 463 2.67 -6.31 -13.76
C TYR A 463 2.80 -6.66 -12.27
N SER A 464 2.80 -7.97 -11.96
CA SER A 464 2.66 -8.45 -10.59
C SER A 464 3.80 -9.38 -10.15
N GLY A 465 4.60 -9.87 -11.09
CA GLY A 465 5.67 -10.82 -10.86
C GLY A 465 7.06 -10.19 -10.73
N ASP A 466 8.03 -11.08 -10.56
CA ASP A 466 9.44 -10.76 -10.60
C ASP A 466 9.88 -10.33 -12.02
N GLN A 467 10.63 -9.23 -12.12
CA GLN A 467 10.92 -8.60 -13.40
C GLN A 467 11.84 -9.44 -14.31
N VAL A 468 12.74 -10.28 -13.75
CA VAL A 468 13.59 -11.16 -14.58
C VAL A 468 12.77 -12.34 -15.09
N THR A 469 11.94 -12.93 -14.23
CA THR A 469 11.01 -13.99 -14.64
C THR A 469 10.04 -13.48 -15.70
N ALA A 470 9.53 -12.26 -15.55
CA ALA A 470 8.68 -11.60 -16.54
C ALA A 470 9.37 -11.45 -17.90
N TYR A 471 10.66 -11.08 -17.95
CA TYR A 471 11.44 -11.04 -19.19
C TYR A 471 11.49 -12.42 -19.89
N ASP A 472 11.84 -13.46 -19.13
CA ASP A 472 11.97 -14.83 -19.67
C ASP A 472 10.62 -15.38 -20.16
N TYR A 473 9.52 -15.04 -19.48
CA TYR A 473 8.18 -15.36 -19.97
C TYR A 473 7.84 -14.57 -21.22
N ALA A 474 7.95 -13.24 -21.18
CA ALA A 474 7.56 -12.36 -22.28
C ALA A 474 8.32 -12.68 -23.58
N THR A 475 9.62 -12.95 -23.51
CA THR A 475 10.42 -13.33 -24.70
C THR A 475 10.02 -14.70 -25.28
N ARG A 476 9.72 -15.69 -24.44
CA ARG A 476 9.22 -17.01 -24.89
C ARG A 476 7.82 -16.90 -25.48
N THR A 477 6.93 -16.18 -24.79
CA THR A 477 5.56 -15.88 -25.23
C THR A 477 5.57 -15.15 -26.57
N ALA A 478 6.43 -14.14 -26.75
CA ALA A 478 6.60 -13.45 -28.03
C ALA A 478 7.04 -14.39 -29.15
N ALA A 479 8.02 -15.27 -28.91
CA ALA A 479 8.49 -16.22 -29.90
C ALA A 479 7.42 -17.25 -30.28
N GLU A 480 6.59 -17.68 -29.32
CA GLU A 480 5.47 -18.60 -29.56
C GLU A 480 4.32 -17.95 -30.35
N LEU A 481 4.12 -16.65 -30.15
CA LEU A 481 3.12 -15.85 -30.86
C LEU A 481 3.64 -15.31 -32.21
N ALA A 482 4.95 -15.38 -32.44
CA ALA A 482 5.57 -14.97 -33.70
C ALA A 482 5.03 -15.85 -34.85
N GLY A 483 4.28 -15.23 -35.75
CA GLY A 483 3.58 -15.91 -36.86
C GLY A 483 2.13 -16.33 -36.55
N LYS A 484 1.67 -16.25 -35.30
CA LYS A 484 0.27 -16.45 -34.90
C LYS A 484 -0.49 -15.13 -34.73
N SER A 485 0.13 -14.17 -34.04
CA SER A 485 -0.40 -12.81 -33.84
C SER A 485 0.76 -11.82 -33.69
N ALA A 486 0.93 -10.95 -34.68
CA ALA A 486 1.96 -9.91 -34.64
C ALA A 486 1.72 -8.91 -33.49
N ASP A 487 0.45 -8.61 -33.19
CA ASP A 487 0.08 -7.64 -32.16
C ASP A 487 0.43 -8.14 -30.76
N HIS A 488 0.06 -9.39 -30.45
CA HIS A 488 0.41 -9.98 -29.15
C HIS A 488 1.91 -10.24 -29.03
N ALA A 489 2.59 -10.62 -30.11
CA ALA A 489 4.05 -10.74 -30.12
C ALA A 489 4.72 -9.39 -29.84
N ALA A 490 4.23 -8.29 -30.46
CA ALA A 490 4.73 -6.95 -30.23
C ALA A 490 4.54 -6.48 -28.78
N GLU A 491 3.35 -6.70 -28.21
CA GLU A 491 3.04 -6.40 -26.79
C GLU A 491 4.01 -7.12 -25.85
N MET A 492 4.26 -8.42 -26.10
CA MET A 492 5.18 -9.20 -25.29
C MET A 492 6.65 -8.78 -25.47
N LEU A 493 7.07 -8.38 -26.67
CA LEU A 493 8.43 -7.85 -26.89
C LEU A 493 8.63 -6.49 -26.21
N PHE A 494 7.61 -5.64 -26.19
CA PHE A 494 7.67 -4.39 -25.44
C PHE A 494 7.76 -4.63 -23.93
N ILE A 495 6.98 -5.57 -23.39
CA ILE A 495 7.08 -5.99 -21.99
C ILE A 495 8.47 -6.55 -21.68
N ALA A 496 9.04 -7.37 -22.56
CA ALA A 496 10.40 -7.87 -22.44
C ALA A 496 11.42 -6.71 -22.44
N LEU A 497 11.24 -5.71 -23.30
CA LEU A 497 12.10 -4.53 -23.30
C LEU A 497 12.06 -3.80 -21.96
N GLU A 498 10.86 -3.48 -21.47
CA GLU A 498 10.70 -2.68 -20.25
C GLU A 498 11.17 -3.45 -19.00
N THR A 499 10.88 -4.75 -18.88
CA THR A 499 11.43 -5.60 -17.80
C THR A 499 12.94 -5.67 -17.81
N ALA A 500 13.56 -5.75 -18.99
CA ALA A 500 15.01 -5.69 -19.14
C ALA A 500 15.57 -4.32 -18.72
N VAL A 501 14.85 -3.22 -18.97
CA VAL A 501 15.21 -1.90 -18.42
C VAL A 501 15.12 -1.93 -16.90
N TYR A 502 13.98 -2.31 -16.29
CA TYR A 502 13.80 -2.35 -14.82
C TYR A 502 14.86 -3.21 -14.10
N THR A 503 15.38 -4.24 -14.76
CA THR A 503 16.40 -5.16 -14.22
C THR A 503 17.83 -4.80 -14.58
N ASP A 504 18.05 -3.65 -15.23
CA ASP A 504 19.37 -3.15 -15.64
C ASP A 504 20.10 -4.14 -16.57
N ARG A 505 19.39 -4.61 -17.60
CA ARG A 505 19.88 -5.50 -18.67
C ARG A 505 19.68 -4.85 -20.03
N LEU A 506 20.29 -3.68 -20.25
CA LEU A 506 20.11 -2.92 -21.50
C LEU A 506 20.41 -3.71 -22.79
N PRO A 507 21.39 -4.63 -22.87
CA PRO A 507 21.56 -5.48 -24.05
C PRO A 507 20.35 -6.38 -24.34
N TRP A 508 19.65 -6.83 -23.29
CA TRP A 508 18.44 -7.64 -23.42
C TRP A 508 17.25 -6.80 -23.88
N ALA A 509 17.17 -5.55 -23.41
CA ALA A 509 16.19 -4.57 -23.85
C ALA A 509 16.38 -4.23 -25.33
N ALA A 510 17.63 -3.98 -25.76
CA ALA A 510 17.97 -3.75 -27.16
C ALA A 510 17.61 -4.95 -28.04
N ALA A 511 17.92 -6.17 -27.61
CA ALA A 511 17.57 -7.37 -28.36
C ALA A 511 16.05 -7.58 -28.50
N ALA A 512 15.26 -7.24 -27.47
CA ALA A 512 13.81 -7.27 -27.56
C ALA A 512 13.27 -6.20 -28.54
N ALA A 513 13.86 -5.00 -28.53
CA ALA A 513 13.54 -3.93 -29.49
C ALA A 513 13.90 -4.31 -30.94
N ASP A 514 15.05 -4.96 -31.14
CA ASP A 514 15.50 -5.43 -32.45
C ASP A 514 14.53 -6.51 -33.00
N ARG A 515 14.11 -7.46 -32.17
CA ARG A 515 13.08 -8.45 -32.55
C ARG A 515 11.73 -7.80 -32.84
N LEU A 516 11.37 -6.73 -32.13
CA LEU A 516 10.16 -5.96 -32.42
C LEU A 516 10.28 -5.30 -33.81
N ALA A 517 11.49 -4.88 -34.18
CA ALA A 517 11.77 -4.31 -35.49
C ALA A 517 11.67 -5.34 -36.63
N GLU A 518 11.84 -6.63 -36.32
CA GLU A 518 11.71 -7.74 -37.29
C GLU A 518 10.25 -8.16 -37.54
N LEU A 519 9.30 -7.72 -36.71
CA LEU A 519 7.88 -8.05 -36.89
C LEU A 519 7.30 -7.37 -38.15
N PRO A 520 6.36 -8.04 -38.85
CA PRO A 520 5.75 -7.49 -40.06
C PRO A 520 4.88 -6.26 -39.76
N GLY A 521 4.66 -5.43 -40.78
CA GLY A 521 3.78 -4.26 -40.69
C GLY A 521 4.46 -3.05 -40.03
N GLY A 522 3.68 -2.19 -39.39
CA GLY A 522 4.19 -0.91 -38.86
C GLY A 522 4.96 -1.01 -37.53
N TYR A 523 5.10 -2.20 -36.93
CA TYR A 523 5.90 -2.43 -35.71
C TYR A 523 7.40 -2.21 -35.94
N GLN A 524 7.88 -2.42 -37.18
CA GLN A 524 9.28 -2.24 -37.55
C GLN A 524 9.83 -0.88 -37.07
N ARG A 525 9.08 0.19 -37.33
CA ARG A 525 9.48 1.56 -36.96
C ARG A 525 9.54 1.76 -35.45
N TYR A 526 8.58 1.21 -34.70
CA TYR A 526 8.57 1.27 -33.24
C TYR A 526 9.76 0.51 -32.65
N GLY A 527 10.04 -0.70 -33.15
CA GLY A 527 11.21 -1.47 -32.74
C GLY A 527 12.51 -0.71 -32.95
N LEU A 528 12.70 -0.08 -34.12
CA LEU A 528 13.87 0.74 -34.41
C LEU A 528 13.99 1.96 -33.48
N LEU A 529 12.89 2.69 -33.24
CA LEU A 529 12.88 3.86 -32.36
C LEU A 529 13.12 3.47 -30.89
N LEU A 530 12.52 2.38 -30.42
CA LEU A 530 12.77 1.84 -29.09
C LEU A 530 14.21 1.34 -28.95
N ALA A 531 14.77 0.68 -29.96
CA ALA A 531 16.16 0.26 -29.97
C ALA A 531 17.10 1.47 -29.88
N ALA A 532 16.85 2.53 -30.66
CA ALA A 532 17.60 3.78 -30.60
C ALA A 532 17.48 4.44 -29.22
N ALA A 533 16.27 4.51 -28.66
CA ALA A 533 16.01 5.10 -27.35
C ALA A 533 16.70 4.34 -26.21
N VAL A 534 16.65 3.01 -26.20
CA VAL A 534 17.33 2.15 -25.22
C VAL A 534 18.86 2.30 -25.32
N ARG A 535 19.38 2.46 -26.54
CA ARG A 535 20.81 2.68 -26.81
C ARG A 535 21.25 4.13 -26.59
N GLY A 536 20.35 5.04 -26.19
CA GLY A 536 20.69 6.45 -25.97
C GLY A 536 21.10 7.19 -27.25
N LEU A 537 20.58 6.79 -28.41
CA LEU A 537 20.83 7.44 -29.69
C LEU A 537 19.64 8.38 -30.00
N PRO A 538 19.75 9.70 -29.74
CA PRO A 538 18.65 10.62 -30.00
C PRO A 538 18.38 10.72 -31.51
N ASP A 539 17.21 10.28 -31.95
CA ASP A 539 16.72 10.43 -33.31
C ASP A 539 15.73 11.61 -33.37
N PRO A 540 15.88 12.59 -34.29
CA PRO A 540 14.91 13.66 -34.51
C PRO A 540 13.46 13.17 -34.67
N ALA A 541 13.24 11.94 -35.15
CA ALA A 541 11.91 11.33 -35.26
C ALA A 541 11.27 10.98 -33.90
N THR A 542 12.05 10.97 -32.80
CA THR A 542 11.56 10.80 -31.42
C THR A 542 11.19 12.12 -30.74
N ALA A 543 11.23 13.24 -31.47
CA ALA A 543 10.88 14.54 -30.91
C ALA A 543 9.36 14.75 -30.81
N ASP A 544 8.57 14.25 -31.77
CA ASP A 544 7.13 14.49 -31.81
C ASP A 544 6.32 13.25 -31.35
N PRO A 545 5.82 13.16 -30.12
CA PRO A 545 5.06 11.99 -29.67
C PRO A 545 3.76 11.73 -30.44
N TRP A 546 3.20 12.74 -31.12
CA TRP A 546 1.90 12.65 -31.77
C TRP A 546 1.94 11.91 -33.11
N TRP A 547 3.13 11.65 -33.69
CA TRP A 547 3.26 10.91 -34.94
C TRP A 547 2.61 9.52 -34.91
N VAL A 548 2.44 8.94 -33.70
CA VAL A 548 1.74 7.67 -33.46
C VAL A 548 0.33 7.70 -34.05
N PHE A 549 -0.40 8.82 -34.02
CA PHE A 549 -1.77 8.88 -34.53
C PHE A 549 -1.84 9.03 -36.04
N ASP A 550 -0.86 9.73 -36.63
CA ASP A 550 -0.83 9.99 -38.08
C ASP A 550 -0.28 8.81 -38.88
N ARG A 551 0.50 7.93 -38.24
CA ARG A 551 1.30 6.90 -38.90
C ARG A 551 1.28 5.53 -38.23
N ALA A 552 0.41 5.30 -37.25
CA ALA A 552 0.22 3.97 -36.70
C ALA A 552 -0.35 3.02 -37.79
N PRO A 553 0.21 1.81 -37.94
CA PRO A 553 -0.45 0.77 -38.74
C PRO A 553 -1.85 0.49 -38.17
N ALA A 554 -2.79 0.05 -39.02
CA ALA A 554 -4.16 -0.27 -38.61
C ALA A 554 -4.26 -1.28 -37.45
N ALA A 555 -3.22 -2.09 -37.23
CA ALA A 555 -3.10 -3.06 -36.13
C ALA A 555 -2.76 -2.43 -34.76
N ILE A 556 -2.19 -1.23 -34.74
CA ILE A 556 -1.92 -0.44 -33.53
C ILE A 556 -3.07 0.57 -33.40
N HIS A 557 -4.21 0.07 -32.92
CA HIS A 557 -5.40 0.93 -32.75
C HIS A 557 -5.17 1.92 -31.60
N PRO A 558 -5.55 3.20 -31.73
CA PRO A 558 -5.47 4.19 -30.64
C PRO A 558 -6.22 3.78 -29.37
N SER A 559 -7.22 2.92 -29.47
CA SER A 559 -7.92 2.36 -28.29
C SER A 559 -7.17 1.21 -27.61
N ASN A 560 -6.04 0.74 -28.16
CA ASN A 560 -5.18 -0.23 -27.49
C ASN A 560 -4.27 0.53 -26.51
N ALA A 561 -4.42 0.25 -25.23
CA ALA A 561 -3.66 0.89 -24.15
C ALA A 561 -2.14 0.82 -24.37
N HIS A 562 -1.63 -0.26 -24.97
CA HIS A 562 -0.18 -0.44 -25.18
C HIS A 562 0.39 0.45 -26.29
N SER A 563 -0.43 0.88 -27.26
CA SER A 563 -0.02 1.83 -28.30
C SER A 563 0.46 3.15 -27.71
N TRP A 564 -0.26 3.65 -26.70
CA TRP A 564 0.13 4.85 -25.95
C TRP A 564 1.42 4.64 -25.17
N LEU A 565 1.59 3.46 -24.56
CA LEU A 565 2.80 3.13 -23.79
C LEU A 565 4.05 3.08 -24.68
N TYR A 566 3.97 2.60 -25.93
CA TYR A 566 5.11 2.63 -26.85
C TYR A 566 5.58 4.04 -27.15
N ALA A 567 4.64 4.92 -27.51
CA ALA A 567 4.94 6.32 -27.78
C ALA A 567 5.50 7.01 -26.53
N MET A 568 4.90 6.80 -25.35
CA MET A 568 5.44 7.34 -24.10
C MET A 568 6.84 6.82 -23.80
N ALA A 569 7.11 5.52 -23.95
CA ALA A 569 8.42 4.93 -23.68
C ALA A 569 9.52 5.49 -24.60
N ILE A 570 9.20 5.76 -25.88
CA ILE A 570 10.10 6.40 -26.84
C ILE A 570 10.36 7.86 -26.42
N ASN A 571 9.32 8.64 -26.20
CA ASN A 571 9.42 10.09 -25.97
C ASN A 571 9.90 10.44 -24.56
N TRP A 572 9.67 9.59 -23.56
CA TRP A 572 10.26 9.69 -22.23
C TRP A 572 11.81 9.70 -22.27
N ARG A 573 12.39 9.04 -23.29
CA ARG A 573 13.84 9.02 -23.59
C ARG A 573 14.23 10.01 -24.69
N GLY A 574 13.26 10.72 -25.26
CA GLY A 574 13.40 11.66 -26.37
C GLY A 574 14.01 13.00 -25.97
N PRO A 575 14.27 13.87 -26.96
CA PRO A 575 14.92 15.16 -26.74
C PRO A 575 14.01 16.24 -26.12
N ASP A 576 12.68 16.13 -26.27
CA ASP A 576 11.70 17.11 -25.77
C ASP A 576 10.85 16.55 -24.62
N PRO A 577 11.26 16.76 -23.35
CA PRO A 577 10.50 16.28 -22.20
C PRO A 577 9.17 17.02 -22.00
N SER A 578 9.01 18.25 -22.50
CA SER A 578 7.78 19.02 -22.36
C SER A 578 6.68 18.46 -23.24
N GLN A 579 7.01 18.15 -24.50
CA GLN A 579 6.08 17.53 -25.42
C GLN A 579 5.72 16.10 -24.98
N ALA A 580 6.70 15.34 -24.48
CA ALA A 580 6.47 14.02 -23.90
C ALA A 580 5.49 14.06 -22.71
N ARG A 581 5.57 15.10 -21.87
CA ARG A 581 4.63 15.31 -20.76
C ARG A 581 3.21 15.57 -21.27
N GLU A 582 3.03 16.47 -22.23
CA GLU A 582 1.71 16.80 -22.77
C GLU A 582 1.03 15.56 -23.35
N PHE A 583 1.76 14.76 -24.13
CA PHE A 583 1.27 13.48 -24.63
C PHE A 583 0.90 12.52 -23.49
N GLY A 584 1.73 12.43 -22.46
CA GLY A 584 1.48 11.56 -21.31
C GLY A 584 0.22 11.92 -20.52
N LEU A 585 -0.12 13.21 -20.40
CA LEU A 585 -1.36 13.66 -19.77
C LEU A 585 -2.58 13.18 -20.56
N VAL A 586 -2.59 13.40 -21.87
CA VAL A 586 -3.68 12.94 -22.75
C VAL A 586 -3.78 11.42 -22.76
N ALA A 587 -2.64 10.72 -22.72
CA ALA A 587 -2.61 9.26 -22.61
C ALA A 587 -3.27 8.79 -21.30
N CYS A 588 -2.96 9.45 -20.17
CA CYS A 588 -3.55 9.12 -18.87
C CYS A 588 -5.06 9.35 -18.86
N ASP A 589 -5.53 10.50 -19.35
CA ASP A 589 -6.96 10.81 -19.45
C ASP A 589 -7.69 9.76 -20.29
N HIS A 590 -7.15 9.43 -21.46
CA HIS A 590 -7.72 8.39 -22.33
C HIS A 590 -7.79 7.02 -21.65
N LEU A 591 -6.71 6.61 -20.96
CA LEU A 591 -6.68 5.33 -20.25
C LEU A 591 -7.66 5.31 -19.08
N MET A 592 -7.85 6.43 -18.37
CA MET A 592 -8.83 6.54 -17.30
C MET A 592 -10.26 6.47 -17.82
N ASP A 593 -10.58 7.21 -18.88
CA ASP A 593 -11.89 7.20 -19.55
C ASP A 593 -12.24 5.82 -20.12
N ALA A 594 -11.23 5.09 -20.63
CA ALA A 594 -11.37 3.72 -21.11
C ALA A 594 -11.42 2.67 -19.98
N GLY A 595 -11.37 3.06 -18.71
CA GLY A 595 -11.42 2.15 -17.56
C GLY A 595 -10.17 1.29 -17.37
N MET A 596 -9.02 1.69 -17.94
CA MET A 596 -7.76 0.92 -17.95
C MET A 596 -6.93 1.12 -16.66
N ARG A 597 -7.59 1.08 -15.49
CA ARG A 597 -6.94 1.31 -14.18
C ARG A 597 -5.74 0.40 -13.90
N ALA A 598 -5.80 -0.86 -14.32
CA ALA A 598 -4.68 -1.80 -14.13
C ALA A 598 -3.42 -1.44 -14.95
N ILE A 599 -3.43 -0.41 -15.79
CA ILE A 599 -2.29 -0.04 -16.63
C ILE A 599 -1.78 1.37 -16.29
N ILE A 600 -2.63 2.22 -15.69
CA ILE A 600 -2.37 3.66 -15.47
C ILE A 600 -1.18 3.95 -14.55
N ALA A 601 -0.77 3.02 -13.68
CA ALA A 601 0.35 3.24 -12.76
C ALA A 601 1.70 3.44 -13.50
N ILE A 602 1.90 2.79 -14.66
CA ILE A 602 3.10 2.98 -15.50
C ILE A 602 3.21 4.42 -16.03
N PRO A 603 2.22 4.93 -16.81
CA PRO A 603 2.33 6.26 -17.39
C PRO A 603 2.33 7.36 -16.32
N LEU A 604 1.66 7.17 -15.17
CA LEU A 604 1.76 8.10 -14.03
C LEU A 604 3.17 8.16 -13.44
N CYS A 605 3.86 7.03 -13.30
CA CYS A 605 5.26 7.01 -12.85
C CYS A 605 6.18 7.76 -13.85
N TRP A 606 5.97 7.57 -15.15
CA TRP A 606 6.74 8.27 -16.18
C TRP A 606 6.46 9.78 -16.21
N LEU A 607 5.19 10.19 -16.04
CA LEU A 607 4.80 11.59 -15.90
C LEU A 607 5.47 12.22 -14.69
N ALA A 608 5.39 11.58 -13.52
CA ALA A 608 6.01 12.07 -12.31
C ALA A 608 7.52 12.30 -12.47
N GLU A 609 8.20 11.40 -13.20
CA GLU A 609 9.62 11.58 -13.49
C GLU A 609 9.91 12.71 -14.49
N LEU A 610 9.12 12.86 -15.55
CA LEU A 610 9.25 13.99 -16.49
C LEU A 610 9.01 15.31 -15.78
N GLU A 611 7.98 15.39 -14.96
CA GLU A 611 7.62 16.57 -14.17
C GLU A 611 8.67 16.91 -13.11
N TYR A 612 9.27 15.90 -12.47
CA TYR A 612 10.42 16.09 -11.60
C TYR A 612 11.59 16.77 -12.34
N ARG A 613 11.91 16.28 -13.55
CA ARG A 613 13.00 16.83 -14.39
C ARG A 613 12.69 18.24 -14.87
N LEU A 614 11.43 18.55 -15.19
CA LEU A 614 10.95 19.86 -15.63
C LEU A 614 10.78 20.86 -14.47
N GLY A 615 10.84 20.41 -13.22
CA GLY A 615 10.65 21.25 -12.04
C GLY A 615 9.18 21.47 -11.63
N LEU A 616 8.24 20.73 -12.23
CA LEU A 616 6.82 20.71 -11.91
C LEU A 616 6.57 19.76 -10.72
N TRP A 617 7.17 20.09 -9.58
CA TRP A 617 7.27 19.16 -8.46
C TRP A 617 5.95 18.92 -7.72
N ALA A 618 4.96 19.80 -7.84
CA ALA A 618 3.66 19.59 -7.20
C ALA A 618 2.89 18.51 -7.98
N GLU A 619 2.83 18.65 -9.29
CA GLU A 619 2.24 17.72 -10.23
C GLU A 619 2.96 16.35 -10.17
N ALA A 620 4.30 16.37 -10.10
CA ALA A 620 5.07 15.14 -9.95
C ALA A 620 4.72 14.35 -8.68
N GLU A 621 4.45 15.05 -7.58
CA GLU A 621 4.06 14.43 -6.32
C GLU A 621 2.63 13.88 -6.37
N GLU A 622 1.71 14.62 -6.99
CA GLU A 622 0.33 14.19 -7.22
C GLU A 622 0.28 12.90 -8.05
N HIS A 623 0.93 12.88 -9.23
CA HIS A 623 0.97 11.69 -10.08
C HIS A 623 1.72 10.53 -9.43
N ALA A 624 2.79 10.78 -8.67
CA ALA A 624 3.49 9.71 -7.94
C ALA A 624 2.64 9.13 -6.80
N MET A 625 1.85 9.96 -6.10
CA MET A 625 0.93 9.48 -5.08
C MET A 625 -0.21 8.66 -5.70
N GLN A 626 -0.82 9.18 -6.77
CA GLN A 626 -1.86 8.47 -7.51
C GLN A 626 -1.35 7.13 -8.06
N ALA A 627 -0.13 7.10 -8.61
CA ALA A 627 0.49 5.85 -9.06
C ALA A 627 0.70 4.87 -7.90
N TYR A 628 1.10 5.36 -6.72
CA TYR A 628 1.30 4.54 -5.52
C TYR A 628 -0.02 3.92 -5.03
N GLU A 629 -1.09 4.72 -4.99
CA GLU A 629 -2.43 4.28 -4.58
C GLU A 629 -2.99 3.25 -5.55
N VAL A 630 -3.03 3.56 -6.86
CA VAL A 630 -3.56 2.63 -7.86
C VAL A 630 -2.76 1.34 -7.91
N ALA A 631 -1.42 1.41 -7.87
CA ALA A 631 -0.59 0.22 -7.83
C ALA A 631 -0.85 -0.64 -6.57
N GLY A 632 -1.19 -0.01 -5.45
CA GLY A 632 -1.64 -0.71 -4.24
C GLY A 632 -2.98 -1.42 -4.43
N GLU A 633 -3.97 -0.74 -5.03
CA GLU A 633 -5.31 -1.28 -5.29
C GLU A 633 -5.26 -2.53 -6.20
N VAL A 634 -4.47 -2.48 -7.28
CA VAL A 634 -4.35 -3.59 -8.24
C VAL A 634 -3.16 -4.52 -7.97
N ASN A 635 -2.56 -4.46 -6.78
CA ASN A 635 -1.46 -5.33 -6.33
C ASN A 635 -0.20 -5.33 -7.22
N GLN A 636 0.10 -4.23 -7.89
CA GLN A 636 1.26 -4.09 -8.77
C GLN A 636 2.50 -3.63 -8.00
N ARG A 637 3.09 -4.56 -7.26
CA ARG A 637 4.26 -4.32 -6.41
C ARG A 637 5.43 -3.59 -7.11
N PRO A 638 5.84 -3.95 -8.35
CA PRO A 638 6.90 -3.23 -9.05
C PRO A 638 6.59 -1.74 -9.24
N ARG A 639 5.33 -1.40 -9.58
CA ARG A 639 4.89 -0.01 -9.81
C ARG A 639 4.79 0.79 -8.53
N ALA A 640 4.30 0.17 -7.46
CA ALA A 640 4.33 0.78 -6.13
C ALA A 640 5.77 1.08 -5.65
N ALA A 641 6.75 0.26 -6.05
CA ALA A 641 8.16 0.52 -5.77
C ALA A 641 8.69 1.74 -6.53
N ASP A 642 8.37 1.86 -7.83
CA ASP A 642 8.77 3.00 -8.66
C ASP A 642 8.16 4.31 -8.13
N ALA A 643 6.85 4.32 -7.85
CA ALA A 643 6.15 5.48 -7.28
C ALA A 643 6.73 5.90 -5.92
N ALA A 644 7.02 4.94 -5.02
CA ALA A 644 7.67 5.23 -3.75
C ALA A 644 9.10 5.78 -3.92
N ALA A 645 9.85 5.30 -4.91
CA ALA A 645 11.18 5.82 -5.21
C ALA A 645 11.12 7.26 -5.73
N MET A 646 10.11 7.58 -6.54
CA MET A 646 9.88 8.94 -7.06
C MET A 646 9.49 9.92 -5.93
N LEU A 647 8.58 9.51 -5.03
CA LEU A 647 8.26 10.28 -3.82
C LEU A 647 9.50 10.52 -2.93
N ALA A 648 10.40 9.53 -2.84
CA ALA A 648 11.64 9.68 -2.09
C ALA A 648 12.59 10.73 -2.70
N LEU A 649 12.73 10.76 -4.03
CA LEU A 649 13.53 11.74 -4.76
C LEU A 649 12.97 13.16 -4.63
N LEU A 650 11.65 13.33 -4.76
CA LEU A 650 10.96 14.61 -4.53
C LEU A 650 11.20 15.12 -3.10
N ALA A 651 11.03 14.25 -2.10
CA ALA A 651 11.30 14.59 -0.71
C ALA A 651 12.78 14.94 -0.46
N ALA A 652 13.72 14.25 -1.11
CA ALA A 652 15.16 14.54 -1.03
C ALA A 652 15.48 15.93 -1.61
N ALA A 653 14.94 16.26 -2.79
CA ALA A 653 15.17 17.53 -3.45
C ALA A 653 14.58 18.73 -2.68
N ARG A 654 13.39 18.56 -2.07
CA ARG A 654 12.73 19.57 -1.23
C ARG A 654 13.32 19.70 0.18
N GLY A 655 13.99 18.65 0.68
CA GLY A 655 14.68 18.62 1.99
C GLY A 655 13.91 17.95 3.14
N GLY A 656 12.89 17.14 2.84
CA GLY A 656 12.15 16.37 3.82
C GLY A 656 12.90 15.11 4.25
N ARG A 657 13.73 15.18 5.31
CA ARG A 657 14.56 14.04 5.75
C ARG A 657 13.74 12.80 6.12
N ALA A 658 12.72 12.98 6.95
CA ALA A 658 11.91 11.88 7.47
C ALA A 658 11.10 11.23 6.34
N ASP A 659 10.47 12.04 5.49
CA ASP A 659 9.68 11.58 4.35
C ASP A 659 10.55 10.85 3.32
N CYS A 660 11.70 11.43 2.94
CA CYS A 660 12.65 10.77 2.05
C CYS A 660 13.09 9.40 2.59
N GLY A 661 13.45 9.33 3.88
CA GLY A 661 13.84 8.07 4.51
C GLY A 661 12.71 7.04 4.57
N ARG A 662 11.46 7.48 4.78
CA ARG A 662 10.29 6.61 4.83
C ARG A 662 9.94 6.06 3.45
N HIS A 663 9.87 6.92 2.43
CA HIS A 663 9.59 6.54 1.05
C HIS A 663 10.70 5.67 0.46
N ALA A 664 11.97 6.02 0.66
CA ALA A 664 13.10 5.22 0.15
C ALA A 664 13.13 3.82 0.76
N ARG A 665 12.88 3.71 2.08
CA ARG A 665 12.77 2.40 2.74
C ARG A 665 11.65 1.57 2.12
N ARG A 666 10.48 2.18 1.94
CA ARG A 666 9.31 1.52 1.34
C ARG A 666 9.60 1.06 -0.10
N ALA A 667 10.24 1.90 -0.91
CA ALA A 667 10.65 1.55 -2.27
C ALA A 667 11.60 0.34 -2.29
N LEU A 668 12.61 0.32 -1.41
CA LEU A 668 13.56 -0.80 -1.30
C LEU A 668 12.89 -2.11 -0.84
N GLU A 669 12.00 -2.03 0.14
CA GLU A 669 11.20 -3.19 0.62
C GLU A 669 10.33 -3.76 -0.50
N LEU A 670 9.70 -2.90 -1.31
CA LEU A 670 8.86 -3.31 -2.43
C LEU A 670 9.68 -3.87 -3.61
N ALA A 671 10.81 -3.24 -3.93
CA ALA A 671 11.65 -3.57 -5.07
C ALA A 671 12.40 -4.90 -4.95
N ALA A 672 12.90 -5.23 -3.74
CA ALA A 672 13.81 -6.36 -3.57
C ALA A 672 13.21 -7.73 -3.96
N PRO A 673 11.96 -8.10 -3.56
CA PRO A 673 11.38 -9.40 -3.91
C PRO A 673 11.05 -9.58 -5.40
N VAL A 674 10.96 -8.48 -6.16
CA VAL A 674 10.62 -8.50 -7.60
C VAL A 674 11.80 -8.12 -8.49
N ARG A 675 13.01 -8.01 -7.91
CA ARG A 675 14.25 -7.62 -8.60
C ARG A 675 14.13 -6.33 -9.45
N ASN A 676 13.32 -5.37 -9.00
CA ASN A 676 13.21 -4.05 -9.64
C ASN A 676 14.42 -3.18 -9.25
N ARG A 677 15.48 -3.21 -10.08
CA ARG A 677 16.72 -2.47 -9.83
C ARG A 677 16.57 -0.98 -10.10
N LEU A 678 15.66 -0.57 -10.98
CA LEU A 678 15.37 0.84 -11.26
C LEU A 678 14.89 1.56 -9.98
N ALA A 679 13.81 1.06 -9.36
CA ALA A 679 13.28 1.62 -8.11
C ALA A 679 14.33 1.61 -6.99
N ALA A 680 15.09 0.52 -6.86
CA ALA A 680 16.14 0.40 -5.84
C ALA A 680 17.26 1.42 -6.03
N ALA A 681 17.68 1.66 -7.28
CA ALA A 681 18.67 2.67 -7.62
C ALA A 681 18.14 4.09 -7.39
N GLN A 682 16.91 4.41 -7.80
CA GLN A 682 16.29 5.72 -7.57
C GLN A 682 16.13 6.03 -6.08
N ALA A 683 15.68 5.06 -5.27
CA ALA A 683 15.59 5.20 -3.83
C ALA A 683 16.98 5.41 -3.18
N THR A 684 18.01 4.75 -3.70
CA THR A 684 19.40 4.92 -3.25
C THR A 684 19.94 6.30 -3.63
N TRP A 685 19.63 6.79 -4.83
CA TRP A 685 19.95 8.14 -5.26
C TRP A 685 19.28 9.18 -4.36
N ALA A 686 17.99 9.03 -4.04
CA ALA A 686 17.28 9.90 -3.12
C ALA A 686 17.96 10.01 -1.75
N LEU A 687 18.38 8.88 -1.17
CA LEU A 687 19.09 8.87 0.10
C LEU A 687 20.43 9.62 0.04
N GLY A 688 21.18 9.44 -1.05
CA GLY A 688 22.44 10.16 -1.29
C GLY A 688 22.23 11.67 -1.49
N LEU A 689 21.25 12.05 -2.32
CA LEU A 689 20.87 13.45 -2.57
C LEU A 689 20.43 14.15 -1.29
N ARG A 690 19.61 13.47 -0.46
CA ARG A 690 19.21 13.94 0.87
C ARG A 690 20.44 14.23 1.73
N ASP A 691 21.41 13.33 1.78
CA ASP A 691 22.60 13.52 2.61
C ASP A 691 23.49 14.65 2.11
N LEU A 692 23.61 14.86 0.78
CA LEU A 692 24.25 16.03 0.20
C LEU A 692 23.56 17.34 0.54
N ALA A 693 22.23 17.39 0.39
CA ALA A 693 21.41 18.57 0.73
C ALA A 693 21.64 19.03 2.19
N HIS A 694 22.04 18.09 3.02
CA HIS A 694 22.21 18.25 4.46
C HIS A 694 23.67 18.31 4.93
N GLY A 695 24.63 18.42 4.01
CA GLY A 695 26.04 18.59 4.34
C GLY A 695 26.70 17.35 4.94
N ARG A 696 26.26 16.14 4.54
CA ARG A 696 26.86 14.85 4.96
C ARG A 696 27.50 14.12 3.77
N PRO A 697 28.59 14.66 3.19
CA PRO A 697 29.16 14.15 1.95
C PRO A 697 29.72 12.73 2.07
N GLU A 698 30.26 12.33 3.22
CA GLU A 698 30.78 10.97 3.44
C GLU A 698 29.66 9.93 3.41
N SER A 699 28.54 10.22 4.09
CA SER A 699 27.33 9.37 4.05
C SER A 699 26.75 9.28 2.65
N ALA A 700 26.72 10.41 1.93
CA ALA A 700 26.26 10.46 0.55
C ALA A 700 27.18 9.64 -0.38
N ALA A 701 28.50 9.80 -0.27
CA ALA A 701 29.47 9.07 -1.09
C ALA A 701 29.37 7.56 -0.85
N ALA A 702 29.29 7.13 0.42
CA ALA A 702 29.10 5.73 0.78
C ALA A 702 27.81 5.14 0.19
N THR A 703 26.71 5.89 0.23
CA THR A 703 25.41 5.48 -0.32
C THR A 703 25.44 5.41 -1.85
N LEU A 704 25.87 6.48 -2.52
CA LEU A 704 25.87 6.63 -3.97
C LEU A 704 26.89 5.70 -4.66
N ARG A 705 27.98 5.31 -3.98
CA ARG A 705 28.92 4.31 -4.49
C ARG A 705 28.22 3.03 -4.92
N SER A 706 27.17 2.60 -4.21
CA SER A 706 26.44 1.37 -4.53
C SER A 706 25.68 1.40 -5.87
N LEU A 707 25.48 2.58 -6.47
CA LEU A 707 24.94 2.74 -7.81
C LEU A 707 25.94 2.34 -8.91
N HIS A 708 27.24 2.32 -8.60
CA HIS A 708 28.32 2.08 -9.56
C HIS A 708 29.11 0.78 -9.30
N LEU A 709 28.69 -0.02 -8.31
CA LEU A 709 29.31 -1.31 -8.02
C LEU A 709 28.66 -2.40 -8.86
N ALA A 710 29.47 -3.06 -9.71
CA ALA A 710 29.04 -4.23 -10.46
C ALA A 710 28.51 -5.32 -9.50
N GLY A 711 27.37 -5.93 -9.84
CA GLY A 711 26.70 -6.93 -9.00
C GLY A 711 25.89 -6.38 -7.83
N SER A 712 25.93 -5.07 -7.57
CA SER A 712 25.03 -4.44 -6.58
C SER A 712 23.58 -4.52 -7.03
N ALA A 713 22.68 -4.96 -6.14
CA ALA A 713 21.23 -4.91 -6.39
C ALA A 713 20.69 -3.48 -6.57
N ARG A 714 21.50 -2.46 -6.23
CA ARG A 714 21.19 -1.02 -6.37
C ARG A 714 21.83 -0.38 -7.60
N HIS A 715 22.66 -1.10 -8.33
CA HIS A 715 23.23 -0.60 -9.58
C HIS A 715 22.16 -0.59 -10.67
N HIS A 716 22.04 0.52 -11.38
CA HIS A 716 21.22 0.66 -12.58
C HIS A 716 21.82 1.72 -13.50
N GLU A 717 22.21 1.34 -14.72
CA GLU A 717 23.04 2.15 -15.61
C GLU A 717 22.46 3.54 -15.88
N GLN A 718 21.16 3.62 -16.20
CA GLN A 718 20.48 4.89 -16.49
C GLN A 718 20.40 5.80 -15.25
N VAL A 719 20.03 5.26 -14.09
CA VAL A 719 19.95 6.03 -12.83
C VAL A 719 21.33 6.50 -12.39
N SER A 720 22.35 5.64 -12.50
CA SER A 720 23.74 5.98 -12.18
C SER A 720 24.28 7.07 -13.10
N ALA A 721 23.82 7.14 -14.36
CA ALA A 721 24.15 8.23 -15.27
C ALA A 721 23.46 9.55 -14.89
N LEU A 722 22.19 9.50 -14.45
CA LEU A 722 21.47 10.68 -13.96
C LEU A 722 22.05 11.22 -12.64
N ALA A 723 22.40 10.33 -11.72
CA ALA A 723 22.95 10.66 -10.41
C ALA A 723 24.44 11.06 -10.44
N ILE A 724 25.13 10.99 -11.58
CA ILE A 724 26.60 11.08 -11.66
C ILE A 724 27.16 12.36 -11.04
N GLY A 725 26.48 13.50 -11.24
CA GLY A 725 26.94 14.77 -10.71
C GLY A 725 26.87 14.84 -9.19
N ASP A 726 25.81 14.29 -8.60
CA ASP A 726 25.69 14.14 -7.14
C ASP A 726 26.73 13.15 -6.61
N THR A 727 26.96 12.04 -7.32
CA THR A 727 27.98 11.05 -6.93
C THR A 727 29.37 11.67 -6.92
N VAL A 728 29.77 12.37 -7.99
CA VAL A 728 31.08 13.03 -8.09
C VAL A 728 31.21 14.13 -7.04
N GLU A 729 30.19 14.97 -6.84
CA GLU A 729 30.20 15.98 -5.79
C GLU A 729 30.40 15.38 -4.39
N ALA A 730 29.67 14.30 -4.08
CA ALA A 730 29.79 13.61 -2.80
C ALA A 730 31.21 13.09 -2.57
N HIS A 731 31.79 12.42 -3.57
CA HIS A 731 33.13 11.86 -3.46
C HIS A 731 34.20 12.95 -3.36
N VAL A 732 34.10 14.04 -4.14
CA VAL A 732 35.03 15.18 -4.05
C VAL A 732 34.95 15.82 -2.66
N ARG A 733 33.75 16.06 -2.13
CA ARG A 733 33.55 16.66 -0.80
C ARG A 733 33.98 15.73 0.34
N ALA A 734 33.91 14.41 0.15
CA ALA A 734 34.41 13.41 1.10
C ALA A 734 35.93 13.15 0.98
N GLY A 735 36.65 13.87 0.11
CA GLY A 735 38.10 13.69 -0.10
C GLY A 735 38.47 12.46 -0.95
N LEU A 736 37.51 11.80 -1.58
CA LEU A 736 37.68 10.61 -2.42
C LEU A 736 37.88 10.98 -3.90
N THR A 737 38.80 11.92 -4.20
CA THR A 737 38.98 12.49 -5.54
C THR A 737 39.42 11.47 -6.60
N GLY A 738 40.22 10.47 -6.24
CA GLY A 738 40.62 9.39 -7.16
C GLY A 738 39.44 8.58 -7.67
N GLU A 739 38.50 8.22 -6.78
CA GLU A 739 37.28 7.50 -7.16
C GLU A 739 36.33 8.41 -7.94
N ALA A 740 36.20 9.67 -7.56
CA ALA A 740 35.41 10.66 -8.31
C ALA A 740 35.92 10.81 -9.75
N ALA A 741 37.23 10.88 -9.96
CA ALA A 741 37.86 10.95 -11.28
C ALA A 741 37.58 9.68 -12.10
N ARG A 742 37.73 8.50 -11.49
CA ARG A 742 37.42 7.22 -12.15
C ARG A 742 35.98 7.18 -12.67
N LEU A 743 35.02 7.56 -11.83
CA LEU A 743 33.60 7.58 -12.17
C LEU A 743 33.26 8.61 -13.26
N ALA A 744 33.87 9.80 -13.22
CA ALA A 744 33.68 10.82 -14.25
C ALA A 744 34.23 10.36 -15.61
N THR A 745 35.41 9.74 -15.67
CA THR A 745 35.98 9.18 -16.91
C THR A 745 35.16 8.01 -17.47
N GLU A 746 34.56 7.19 -16.59
CA GLU A 746 33.65 6.13 -17.02
C GLU A 746 32.34 6.71 -17.60
N HIS A 747 31.81 7.78 -17.01
CA HIS A 747 30.66 8.49 -17.56
C HIS A 747 30.99 9.18 -18.89
N GLU A 748 32.15 9.82 -19.00
CA GLU A 748 32.64 10.48 -20.22
C GLU A 748 32.65 9.52 -21.41
N ARG A 749 33.23 8.32 -21.23
CA ARG A 749 33.26 7.27 -22.26
C ARG A 749 31.86 6.88 -22.75
N ARG A 750 30.87 6.85 -21.86
CA ARG A 750 29.46 6.55 -22.21
C ARG A 750 28.79 7.72 -22.94
N THR A 751 28.98 8.94 -22.45
CA THR A 751 28.38 10.13 -23.07
C THR A 751 28.96 10.47 -24.45
N ALA A 752 30.19 10.04 -24.75
CA ALA A 752 30.83 10.27 -26.04
C ALA A 752 30.09 9.60 -27.22
N THR A 753 29.36 8.51 -26.95
CA THR A 753 28.64 7.74 -27.97
C THR A 753 27.13 8.03 -28.00
N THR A 754 26.53 8.50 -26.89
CA THR A 754 25.07 8.43 -26.65
C THR A 754 24.53 9.61 -25.80
N GLY A 755 25.26 10.73 -25.73
CA GLY A 755 25.01 11.77 -24.72
C GLY A 755 23.80 12.68 -24.98
N THR A 756 22.78 12.61 -24.11
CA THR A 756 21.70 13.61 -24.03
C THR A 756 22.23 14.98 -23.54
N PRO A 757 21.52 16.09 -23.78
CA PRO A 757 21.91 17.39 -23.23
C PRO A 757 22.11 17.39 -21.71
N LEU A 758 21.32 16.61 -20.96
CA LEU A 758 21.46 16.48 -19.51
C LEU A 758 22.76 15.76 -19.14
N ALA A 759 23.05 14.63 -19.79
CA ALA A 759 24.26 13.87 -19.53
C ALA A 759 25.51 14.71 -19.82
N ARG A 760 25.50 15.51 -20.89
CA ARG A 760 26.57 16.47 -21.20
C ARG A 760 26.71 17.55 -20.13
N ALA A 761 25.61 18.11 -19.62
CA ALA A 761 25.65 19.14 -18.56
C ALA A 761 26.25 18.57 -17.27
N CYS A 762 25.81 17.38 -16.88
CA CYS A 762 26.36 16.65 -15.73
C CYS A 762 27.84 16.32 -15.91
N LEU A 763 28.27 15.91 -17.11
CA LEU A 763 29.68 15.64 -17.40
C LEU A 763 30.54 16.90 -17.23
N HIS A 764 30.13 18.04 -17.80
CA HIS A 764 30.84 19.30 -17.63
C HIS A 764 30.91 19.71 -16.15
N ARG A 765 29.80 19.57 -15.39
CA ARG A 765 29.83 19.77 -13.93
C ARG A 765 30.84 18.84 -13.24
N CYS A 766 30.91 17.56 -13.61
CA CYS A 766 31.87 16.61 -13.05
C CYS A 766 33.32 17.02 -13.35
N ARG A 767 33.62 17.42 -14.59
CA ARG A 767 34.94 17.90 -14.99
C ARG A 767 35.34 19.16 -14.22
N ALA A 768 34.41 20.10 -14.06
CA ALA A 768 34.64 21.33 -13.28
C ALA A 768 34.97 21.05 -11.81
N LEU A 769 34.32 20.06 -11.20
CA LEU A 769 34.59 19.65 -9.81
C LEU A 769 35.96 18.97 -9.62
N LEU A 770 36.50 18.38 -10.68
CA LEU A 770 37.76 17.62 -10.67
C LEU A 770 38.95 18.40 -11.26
N ALA A 771 38.69 19.53 -11.92
CA ALA A 771 39.71 20.33 -12.55
C ALA A 771 40.69 20.91 -11.51
N GLY A 772 41.98 20.63 -11.72
CA GLY A 772 43.07 21.27 -10.96
C GLY A 772 43.46 22.65 -11.51
N ASP A 773 43.07 22.95 -12.75
CA ASP A 773 43.30 24.23 -13.42
C ASP A 773 42.07 25.15 -13.27
N ILE A 774 42.32 26.41 -12.91
CA ILE A 774 41.27 27.38 -12.56
C ILE A 774 40.45 27.77 -13.79
N ASP A 775 41.11 28.02 -14.93
CA ASP A 775 40.44 28.50 -16.14
C ASP A 775 39.61 27.37 -16.75
N ARG A 776 40.14 26.16 -16.78
CA ARG A 776 39.42 24.97 -17.24
C ARG A 776 38.19 24.67 -16.38
N ALA A 777 38.29 24.82 -15.05
CA ALA A 777 37.14 24.61 -14.16
C ALA A 777 36.00 25.59 -14.46
N ASP A 778 36.33 26.86 -14.70
CA ASP A 778 35.38 27.92 -15.01
C ASP A 778 34.73 27.74 -16.39
N GLU A 779 35.52 27.34 -17.38
CA GLU A 779 35.04 26.97 -18.72
C GLU A 779 34.04 25.82 -18.65
N ASP A 780 34.36 24.74 -17.93
CA ASP A 780 33.47 23.59 -17.78
C ASP A 780 32.18 23.96 -17.02
N PHE A 781 32.22 24.80 -15.98
CA PHE A 781 31.01 25.30 -15.32
C PHE A 781 30.13 26.12 -16.28
N ARG A 782 30.72 27.04 -17.05
CA ARG A 782 29.97 27.82 -18.05
C ARG A 782 29.40 26.93 -19.15
N ALA A 783 30.16 25.94 -19.61
CA ALA A 783 29.71 24.99 -20.61
C ALA A 783 28.50 24.19 -20.12
N ALA A 784 28.52 23.73 -18.86
CA ALA A 784 27.38 23.06 -18.24
C ALA A 784 26.11 23.93 -18.21
N LEU A 785 26.24 25.22 -17.89
CA LEU A 785 25.12 26.17 -17.80
C LEU A 785 24.63 26.68 -19.16
N SER A 786 25.43 26.55 -20.22
CA SER A 786 25.13 27.07 -21.56
C SER A 786 24.57 26.01 -22.51
N ILE A 787 24.39 24.77 -22.05
CA ILE A 787 23.78 23.72 -22.87
C ILE A 787 22.34 24.12 -23.23
N PRO A 788 21.92 24.01 -24.51
CA PRO A 788 20.55 24.27 -24.90
C PRO A 788 19.54 23.45 -24.07
N GLY A 789 18.53 24.12 -23.52
CA GLY A 789 17.52 23.52 -22.65
C GLY A 789 18.01 23.14 -21.25
N ALA A 790 19.18 23.62 -20.80
CA ALA A 790 19.63 23.44 -19.41
C ALA A 790 18.69 24.14 -18.41
N ASP A 791 18.13 25.28 -18.78
CA ASP A 791 17.15 26.05 -18.02
C ASP A 791 15.78 25.35 -17.89
N HIS A 792 15.41 24.50 -18.86
CA HIS A 792 14.25 23.59 -18.76
C HIS A 792 14.44 22.47 -17.73
N ARG A 793 15.62 22.38 -17.10
CA ARG A 793 15.94 21.44 -16.01
C ARG A 793 16.38 22.22 -14.77
N PRO A 794 15.45 22.95 -14.13
CA PRO A 794 15.77 24.02 -13.19
C PRO A 794 16.57 23.55 -11.98
N PHE A 795 16.36 22.32 -11.52
CA PHE A 795 17.10 21.79 -10.36
C PHE A 795 18.57 21.53 -10.68
N GLU A 796 18.88 20.86 -11.80
CA GLU A 796 20.26 20.56 -12.21
C GLU A 796 21.03 21.83 -12.59
N TYR A 797 20.34 22.77 -13.25
CA TYR A 797 20.87 24.10 -13.52
C TYR A 797 21.24 24.83 -12.22
N ALA A 798 20.31 24.89 -11.27
CA ALA A 798 20.53 25.56 -9.98
C ALA A 798 21.65 24.89 -9.16
N ARG A 799 21.76 23.56 -9.17
CA ARG A 799 22.85 22.82 -8.52
C ARG A 799 24.21 23.18 -9.14
N THR A 800 24.28 23.27 -10.46
CA THR A 800 25.50 23.67 -11.18
C THR A 800 25.87 25.12 -10.88
N ALA A 801 24.90 26.04 -10.90
CA ALA A 801 25.12 27.46 -10.58
C ALA A 801 25.55 27.66 -9.11
N LEU A 802 24.99 26.89 -8.17
CA LEU A 802 25.42 26.92 -6.77
C LEU A 802 26.91 26.54 -6.63
N LEU A 803 27.32 25.44 -7.27
CA LEU A 803 28.70 24.96 -7.23
C LEU A 803 29.66 25.94 -7.92
N HIS A 804 29.27 26.50 -9.06
CA HIS A 804 30.05 27.53 -9.76
C HIS A 804 30.21 28.78 -8.90
N GLY A 805 29.13 29.25 -8.26
CA GLY A 805 29.17 30.38 -7.34
C GLY A 805 30.08 30.15 -6.12
N GLN A 806 30.00 28.97 -5.50
CA GLN A 806 30.90 28.55 -4.42
C GLN A 806 32.37 28.50 -4.86
N TRP A 807 32.61 27.98 -6.06
CA TRP A 807 33.94 27.91 -6.65
C TRP A 807 34.50 29.30 -6.97
N LEU A 808 33.72 30.19 -7.60
CA LEU A 808 34.11 31.57 -7.91
C LEU A 808 34.46 32.37 -6.65
N ARG A 809 33.68 32.18 -5.57
CA ARG A 809 33.95 32.80 -4.28
C ARG A 809 35.29 32.35 -3.71
N ARG A 810 35.59 31.05 -3.72
CA ARG A 810 36.88 30.49 -3.25
C ARG A 810 38.07 31.06 -4.01
N HIS A 811 37.88 31.41 -5.29
CA HIS A 811 38.90 32.03 -6.16
C HIS A 811 38.83 33.57 -6.18
N ARG A 812 38.21 34.20 -5.16
CA ARG A 812 38.13 35.66 -4.97
C ARG A 812 37.39 36.43 -6.09
N ARG A 813 36.60 35.75 -6.93
CA ARG A 813 35.78 36.35 -8.00
C ARG A 813 34.37 36.69 -7.51
N VAL A 814 34.28 37.56 -6.50
CA VAL A 814 33.06 37.83 -5.72
C VAL A 814 31.92 38.43 -6.56
N ARG A 815 32.22 39.23 -7.59
CA ARG A 815 31.18 39.81 -8.47
C ARG A 815 30.48 38.73 -9.28
N ASP A 816 31.25 37.87 -9.93
CA ASP A 816 30.74 36.75 -10.73
C ASP A 816 30.02 35.73 -9.84
N ALA A 817 30.57 35.44 -8.66
CA ALA A 817 29.95 34.54 -7.68
C ALA A 817 28.53 34.99 -7.32
N ARG A 818 28.30 36.30 -7.11
CA ARG A 818 26.97 36.83 -6.79
C ARG A 818 25.96 36.63 -7.91
N VAL A 819 26.38 36.66 -9.18
CA VAL A 819 25.48 36.41 -10.32
C VAL A 819 25.02 34.97 -10.30
N SER A 820 25.97 34.02 -10.24
CA SER A 820 25.68 32.58 -10.25
C SER A 820 24.86 32.14 -9.03
N LEU A 821 25.19 32.65 -7.83
CA LEU A 821 24.46 32.35 -6.59
C LEU A 821 23.04 32.90 -6.57
N ARG A 822 22.77 34.06 -7.19
CA ARG A 822 21.40 34.60 -7.32
C ARG A 822 20.56 33.74 -8.25
N GLN A 823 21.12 33.32 -9.38
CA GLN A 823 20.44 32.41 -10.31
C GLN A 823 20.08 31.09 -9.61
N ALA A 824 21.03 30.51 -8.87
CA ALA A 824 20.77 29.30 -8.08
C ALA A 824 19.66 29.51 -7.04
N LEU A 825 19.74 30.62 -6.27
CA LEU A 825 18.76 30.93 -5.23
C LEU A 825 17.34 31.08 -5.78
N GLU A 826 17.18 31.86 -6.86
CA GLU A 826 15.88 32.11 -7.49
C GLU A 826 15.22 30.79 -7.92
N GLN A 827 15.99 29.89 -8.54
CA GLN A 827 15.48 28.60 -8.99
C GLN A 827 15.13 27.67 -7.81
N PHE A 828 15.98 27.58 -6.78
CA PHE A 828 15.67 26.78 -5.60
C PHE A 828 14.43 27.29 -4.84
N GLU A 829 14.23 28.61 -4.77
CA GLU A 829 13.04 29.20 -4.13
C GLU A 829 11.76 28.96 -4.94
N ARG A 830 11.85 28.98 -6.28
CA ARG A 830 10.75 28.59 -7.16
C ARG A 830 10.34 27.14 -6.93
N LEU A 831 11.31 26.22 -6.93
CA LEU A 831 11.10 24.79 -6.75
C LEU A 831 10.70 24.39 -5.31
N GLY A 832 10.94 25.25 -4.31
CA GLY A 832 10.78 24.87 -2.90
C GLY A 832 11.88 23.94 -2.40
N ALA A 833 13.07 23.98 -3.02
CA ALA A 833 14.26 23.22 -2.66
C ALA A 833 14.95 23.83 -1.43
N ARG A 834 14.29 23.76 -0.26
CA ARG A 834 14.62 24.51 0.97
C ARG A 834 16.09 24.41 1.42
N PRO A 835 16.71 23.22 1.54
CA PRO A 835 18.08 23.11 2.00
C PRO A 835 19.07 23.75 1.02
N TRP A 836 18.81 23.61 -0.28
CA TRP A 836 19.64 24.16 -1.34
C TRP A 836 19.52 25.69 -1.42
N ALA A 837 18.31 26.23 -1.29
CA ALA A 837 18.08 27.67 -1.16
C ALA A 837 18.81 28.24 0.06
N ALA A 838 18.76 27.54 1.21
CA ALA A 838 19.48 27.97 2.41
C ALA A 838 21.01 28.02 2.20
N GLN A 839 21.58 27.03 1.51
CA GLN A 839 22.99 27.04 1.13
C GLN A 839 23.32 28.21 0.19
N ALA A 840 22.53 28.44 -0.85
CA ALA A 840 22.71 29.55 -1.79
C ALA A 840 22.65 30.92 -1.08
N ARG A 841 21.70 31.12 -0.15
CA ARG A 841 21.60 32.35 0.67
C ARG A 841 22.83 32.52 1.56
N ALA A 842 23.31 31.46 2.20
CA ALA A 842 24.47 31.53 3.08
C ALA A 842 25.74 31.93 2.30
N GLU A 843 25.95 31.35 1.11
CA GLU A 843 27.06 31.71 0.24
C GLU A 843 26.92 33.13 -0.35
N LEU A 844 25.70 33.55 -0.71
CA LEU A 844 25.46 34.89 -1.23
C LEU A 844 25.74 35.98 -0.18
N ARG A 845 25.31 35.76 1.07
CA ARG A 845 25.66 36.64 2.20
C ARG A 845 27.16 36.71 2.43
N SER A 846 27.85 35.57 2.30
CA SER A 846 29.32 35.50 2.44
C SER A 846 30.06 36.27 1.33
N CYS A 847 29.39 36.62 0.23
CA CYS A 847 29.89 37.47 -0.85
C CYS A 847 29.50 38.95 -0.71
N GLY A 848 28.87 39.35 0.41
CA GLY A 848 28.32 40.70 0.59
C GLY A 848 27.13 41.00 -0.34
N GLY A 849 26.45 39.97 -0.84
CA GLY A 849 25.20 40.11 -1.58
C GLY A 849 24.01 40.05 -0.64
N GLU A 850 23.10 41.00 -0.76
CA GLU A 850 21.78 40.88 -0.13
C GLU A 850 20.89 39.93 -0.96
N PRO A 851 20.16 39.00 -0.32
CA PRO A 851 19.07 38.30 -0.97
C PRO A 851 18.05 39.35 -1.40
N ALA A 852 17.69 39.41 -2.69
CA ALA A 852 16.55 40.23 -3.07
C ALA A 852 15.30 39.69 -2.34
N PRO A 853 14.45 40.54 -1.75
CA PRO A 853 13.22 40.06 -1.14
C PRO A 853 12.36 39.44 -2.24
N VAL A 854 12.15 38.12 -2.19
CA VAL A 854 11.10 37.47 -2.96
C VAL A 854 9.79 37.89 -2.32
N ALA A 855 9.14 38.90 -2.88
CA ALA A 855 7.82 39.36 -2.47
C ALA A 855 6.75 38.34 -2.92
N ARG A 856 6.76 37.13 -2.36
CA ARG A 856 5.57 36.27 -2.35
C ARG A 856 4.63 36.82 -1.27
N GLY A 857 3.47 37.33 -1.66
CA GLY A 857 2.40 37.76 -0.74
C GLY A 857 2.32 39.25 -0.41
N ALA A 858 2.98 40.14 -1.17
CA ALA A 858 2.71 41.57 -1.03
C ALA A 858 1.38 41.92 -1.73
N ALA A 859 0.42 42.48 -0.98
CA ALA A 859 -0.82 43.00 -1.54
C ALA A 859 -0.54 43.97 -2.70
N LEU A 860 -1.32 43.89 -3.78
CA LEU A 860 -1.25 44.86 -4.86
C LEU A 860 -1.65 46.24 -4.30
N THR A 861 -0.94 47.29 -4.71
CA THR A 861 -1.44 48.64 -4.43
C THR A 861 -2.72 48.91 -5.23
N PRO A 862 -3.58 49.86 -4.83
CA PRO A 862 -4.81 50.16 -5.57
C PRO A 862 -4.57 50.44 -7.07
N GLN A 863 -3.46 51.11 -7.39
CA GLN A 863 -3.07 51.41 -8.77
C GLN A 863 -2.56 50.17 -9.53
N GLU A 864 -1.85 49.26 -8.87
CA GLU A 864 -1.44 47.98 -9.46
C GLU A 864 -2.64 47.06 -9.69
N TRP A 865 -3.59 47.04 -8.77
CA TRP A 865 -4.82 46.27 -8.86
C TRP A 865 -5.65 46.71 -10.08
N GLN A 866 -5.79 48.02 -10.29
CA GLN A 866 -6.50 48.58 -11.43
C GLN A 866 -5.80 48.29 -12.77
N VAL A 867 -4.47 48.30 -12.80
CA VAL A 867 -3.69 47.87 -13.98
C VAL A 867 -3.84 46.37 -14.24
N ALA A 868 -3.82 45.53 -13.19
CA ALA A 868 -4.00 44.08 -13.30
C ALA A 868 -5.38 43.71 -13.84
N ARG A 869 -6.44 44.35 -13.32
CA ARG A 869 -7.84 44.14 -13.76
C ARG A 869 -8.06 44.53 -15.23
N LEU A 870 -7.59 45.70 -15.65
CA LEU A 870 -7.69 46.11 -17.05
C LEU A 870 -6.85 45.19 -17.97
N ALA A 871 -5.74 44.67 -17.47
CA ALA A 871 -4.93 43.73 -18.22
C ALA A 871 -5.57 42.34 -18.35
N ALA A 872 -6.22 41.85 -17.28
CA ALA A 872 -7.03 40.64 -17.29
C ALA A 872 -8.19 40.72 -18.29
N GLN A 873 -8.83 41.90 -18.41
CA GLN A 873 -9.87 42.19 -19.41
C GLN A 873 -9.36 42.24 -20.87
N GLY A 874 -8.06 42.09 -21.11
CA GLY A 874 -7.48 42.00 -22.46
C GLY A 874 -7.03 43.33 -23.07
N LEU A 875 -7.09 44.46 -22.35
CA LEU A 875 -6.67 45.77 -22.88
C LEU A 875 -5.15 45.88 -23.05
N THR A 876 -4.69 46.38 -24.20
CA THR A 876 -3.26 46.61 -24.46
C THR A 876 -2.66 47.68 -23.53
N ASN A 877 -1.33 47.71 -23.37
CA ASN A 877 -0.66 48.70 -22.51
C ASN A 877 -0.94 50.15 -22.96
N LYS A 878 -1.23 50.37 -24.26
CA LYS A 878 -1.62 51.67 -24.81
C LYS A 878 -3.01 52.08 -24.34
N GLU A 879 -3.96 51.16 -24.36
CA GLU A 879 -5.35 51.40 -23.92
C GLU A 879 -5.45 51.57 -22.40
N ILE A 880 -4.72 50.75 -21.63
CA ILE A 880 -4.61 50.91 -20.17
C ILE A 880 -3.99 52.27 -19.83
N GLY A 881 -2.94 52.66 -20.55
CA GLY A 881 -2.28 53.95 -20.37
C GLY A 881 -3.22 55.12 -20.64
N ALA A 882 -3.98 55.07 -21.74
CA ALA A 882 -4.99 56.09 -22.04
C ALA A 882 -6.11 56.17 -20.97
N ARG A 883 -6.54 55.02 -20.42
CA ARG A 883 -7.65 54.94 -19.47
C ARG A 883 -7.27 55.36 -18.06
N LEU A 884 -6.01 55.17 -17.67
CA LEU A 884 -5.48 55.53 -16.34
C LEU A 884 -4.62 56.80 -16.36
N PHE A 885 -4.54 57.50 -17.50
CA PHE A 885 -3.65 58.66 -17.72
C PHE A 885 -2.18 58.34 -17.39
N LEU A 886 -1.73 57.12 -17.74
CA LEU A 886 -0.36 56.64 -17.55
C LEU A 886 0.36 56.48 -18.88
N GLY A 887 1.67 56.73 -18.91
CA GLY A 887 2.50 56.41 -20.06
C GLY A 887 2.55 54.89 -20.32
N VAL A 888 2.66 54.47 -21.59
CA VAL A 888 2.75 53.05 -21.98
C VAL A 888 3.87 52.31 -21.23
N ARG A 889 5.04 52.96 -21.07
CA ARG A 889 6.16 52.42 -20.28
C ARG A 889 5.81 52.24 -18.80
N THR A 890 5.01 53.15 -18.24
CA THR A 890 4.56 53.09 -16.85
C THR A 890 3.64 51.89 -16.64
N VAL A 891 2.72 51.63 -17.58
CA VAL A 891 1.88 50.42 -17.54
C VAL A 891 2.71 49.15 -17.65
N SER A 892 3.68 49.09 -18.57
CA SER A 892 4.60 47.95 -18.69
C SER A 892 5.38 47.72 -17.39
N HIS A 893 5.81 48.80 -16.73
CA HIS A 893 6.51 48.75 -15.44
C HIS A 893 5.62 48.24 -14.30
N HIS A 894 4.35 48.66 -14.25
CA HIS A 894 3.39 48.14 -13.28
C HIS A 894 3.13 46.65 -13.51
N LEU A 895 2.89 46.20 -14.75
CA LEU A 895 2.69 44.78 -15.05
C LEU A 895 3.90 43.93 -14.69
N TYR A 896 5.11 44.43 -14.96
CA TYR A 896 6.36 43.78 -14.56
C TYR A 896 6.46 43.61 -13.03
N LYS A 897 5.93 44.55 -12.23
CA LYS A 897 5.87 44.45 -10.77
C LYS A 897 4.71 43.59 -10.25
N ILE A 898 3.61 43.51 -10.99
CA ILE A 898 2.40 42.74 -10.62
C ILE A 898 2.64 41.24 -10.76
N PHE A 899 3.30 40.77 -11.83
CA PHE A 899 3.46 39.34 -12.09
C PHE A 899 4.15 38.59 -10.93
N PRO A 900 5.27 39.09 -10.37
CA PRO A 900 5.91 38.46 -9.22
C PRO A 900 5.05 38.46 -7.95
N LYS A 901 4.25 39.54 -7.74
CA LYS A 901 3.36 39.66 -6.57
C LYS A 901 2.21 38.65 -6.62
N LEU A 902 1.70 38.36 -7.81
CA LEU A 902 0.62 37.39 -8.06
C LEU A 902 1.14 35.96 -8.34
N GLY A 903 2.45 35.74 -8.35
CA GLY A 903 3.04 34.42 -8.61
C GLY A 903 2.89 33.92 -10.06
N ILE A 904 2.62 34.83 -11.01
CA ILE A 904 2.45 34.51 -12.43
C ILE A 904 3.67 34.98 -13.24
N SER A 905 3.87 34.43 -14.44
CA SER A 905 5.00 34.73 -15.31
C SER A 905 4.60 35.39 -16.64
N SER A 906 3.32 35.34 -16.99
CA SER A 906 2.83 35.89 -18.25
C SER A 906 1.51 36.63 -18.09
N ARG A 907 1.26 37.52 -19.04
CA ARG A 907 0.03 38.33 -19.07
C ARG A 907 -1.23 37.49 -19.31
N SER A 908 -1.14 36.37 -20.01
CA SER A 908 -2.30 35.49 -20.28
C SER A 908 -2.85 34.85 -19.00
N GLN A 909 -2.00 34.64 -17.99
CA GLN A 909 -2.37 34.08 -16.70
C GLN A 909 -3.23 35.03 -15.84
N LEU A 910 -3.21 36.34 -16.11
CA LEU A 910 -4.09 37.30 -15.41
C LEU A 910 -5.59 37.01 -15.64
N ARG A 911 -5.97 36.35 -16.75
CA ARG A 911 -7.37 36.01 -17.07
C ARG A 911 -7.94 34.91 -16.19
N GLY A 912 -7.08 34.05 -15.61
CA GLY A 912 -7.49 32.95 -14.74
C GLY A 912 -7.46 33.29 -13.25
N LEU A 913 -7.12 34.54 -12.89
CA LEU A 913 -7.11 35.02 -11.52
C LEU A 913 -8.42 35.76 -11.24
N ASP A 914 -9.03 35.50 -10.09
CA ASP A 914 -10.23 36.20 -9.65
C ASP A 914 -9.86 37.60 -9.11
N LEU A 915 -9.78 38.56 -10.03
CA LEU A 915 -9.42 39.96 -9.78
C LEU A 915 -10.66 40.85 -9.78
N PHE A 916 -11.83 40.33 -9.38
CA PHE A 916 -13.11 41.04 -9.46
C PHE A 916 -13.90 41.10 -8.14
N GLU A 917 -13.46 40.44 -7.07
CA GLU A 917 -14.09 40.52 -5.75
C GLU A 917 -13.28 41.41 -4.77
N GLU A 918 -13.68 42.68 -4.64
CA GLU A 918 -13.42 43.51 -3.46
C GLU A 918 -14.39 44.71 -3.47
N ASP A 919 -15.64 44.45 -3.10
CA ASP A 919 -16.61 45.46 -2.61
C ASP A 919 -17.30 44.83 -1.38
N ASP A 920 -16.53 44.60 -0.31
CA ASP A 920 -16.97 44.56 1.10
C ASP A 920 -15.80 44.15 2.02
N ARG A 921 -14.89 45.09 2.30
CA ARG A 921 -14.05 45.10 3.52
C ARG A 921 -13.78 46.52 4.00
#